data_AF-A0A2V3UFG7-F1
#
_entry.id   AF-A0A2V3UFG7-F1
#
_cell.length_a   1.000
_cell.length_b   1.000
_cell.length_c   1.000
_cell.angle_alpha   90.00
_cell.angle_beta   90.00
_cell.angle_gamma   90.00
#
_symmetry.space_group_name_H-M   'P 1'
#
loop_
_entity.id
_entity.type
_entity.pdbx_description
1 polymer ?
#
loop_
_entity_poly.entity_id
_entity_poly.type
_entity_poly.pdbx_seq_one_letter_code
_entity_poly.pdbx_strand_id
1 'polypeptide(L)'
;MSIIGTYSFLPWLRQGLANQIASADFDPGVKVRASVSIDLTLAGDKLDGGTASETVSRPMALFGPGDIVGIDKRAIVRVEPRDWVTNFEPNYLPAIEFYDEDFPWRYTPAAPDLGRGRLRPWLALVVLAEGEFKDGKAGLDRPLPYIDVGNLAAFPRADELWAWAHVHVNRSLAAGDGEFVSTDANAVQARLGALLADNPDLAYSRIISPRKLAENTAYHAFLVPTFETGRRAGLKIEIGDDVPATLSAWDAGPRPEPQSFPYYHRWFFHTGARGDFEMLVRLLKPKPVDPRVGTREMDVQYPGANVAGLDKPELGGILKLGGALRPPAKVPAAPPDMFETWDDPFPRPLQEDLAQLINLPDDYQRAGDPDPIIAPPLYGTWHALTKRVLNEADGAPAANPDNWVHRLNLDPRFRVPAGFGTRVIQDNQDKYMDAAWEQVGNVLEAQRRIRFGQFAVKVSEIWYDRHLLPLVGVSRQKALLLMAPLNKRILAGAFTIHHAQASSLLQPVMTSAPLRRVIRPRGRLISALPFDAARPPDQLIERVNRGEVSAAPPKQTPPGLFTADQAADALVPAAAPPWVVDWLKRLPRLPWLVILVAILIALLCLLLLSPTIGVLLAALVIAVAVYLRRWLNQWAPSVAASEALKEDNQTPEAVDAMPGAGGFVITEPDSGYVPGRGPDSQEATRFKTALKEGFALVQASAVAGGAPVRRPLDLDDLTATAVKAINPTQTIPRRIRAGLFVPPRLIAEIGEAFVEPMAYPVIDQPMYEPLTARSSELFLPNINLIANNSITLLETNQRFIESYMVGLNHEFARELLWREYPTDQRGSTFRQFWDVRSFFNRDNLDDAALKEKLRDIKPLHTWSRTSALGSHDNREAVAGATEEELVLVIRGELLKRYPTAVIYAHRAVWQRKDDGTEADKAREPWDRHGPIDNLKERRLAPLTAAEEANPPKSKVLTPLYQARVEPDIHFFGFDLTVDKAKGGTGAHPDDDPGWFFVIKERPGEPRFGLDIEKQPKLNVWNDLAWDDVQPNAPGSHIEIATAPAAFTLVTPTGTDSEKAVQFADDKKIAWSRAMSSAELAYILFQAPVLVGVHASEMLPK
;
A
#
# COMPACT_ATOMS: atom_id res chain seq x y z
N MET A 1 9.90 -20.14 -28.16
CA MET A 1 8.98 -20.84 -27.24
C MET A 1 9.40 -20.45 -25.84
N SER A 2 8.48 -20.06 -24.96
CA SER A 2 8.84 -19.55 -23.63
C SER A 2 9.54 -20.62 -22.82
N ILE A 3 10.54 -20.24 -22.02
CA ILE A 3 11.15 -21.16 -21.05
C ILE A 3 10.16 -21.33 -19.89
N ILE A 4 9.18 -22.22 -20.10
CA ILE A 4 8.33 -22.79 -19.06
C ILE A 4 9.28 -23.50 -18.08
N GLY A 5 8.96 -23.47 -16.77
CA GLY A 5 9.84 -23.90 -15.68
C GLY A 5 10.78 -25.05 -16.05
N THR A 6 12.08 -24.81 -15.97
CA THR A 6 13.09 -25.78 -16.36
C THR A 6 13.30 -26.79 -15.25
N TYR A 7 13.12 -28.07 -15.54
CA TYR A 7 13.30 -29.14 -14.58
C TYR A 7 14.61 -29.90 -14.85
N SER A 8 15.23 -30.42 -13.79
CA SER A 8 16.33 -31.37 -13.89
C SER A 8 16.05 -32.56 -12.98
N PHE A 9 16.33 -33.77 -13.48
CA PHE A 9 16.11 -35.01 -12.76
C PHE A 9 17.44 -35.70 -12.47
N LEU A 10 17.66 -36.12 -11.23
CA LEU A 10 18.80 -36.97 -10.88
C LEU A 10 18.27 -38.35 -10.47
N PRO A 11 18.95 -39.44 -10.88
CA PRO A 11 18.41 -40.77 -10.67
C PRO A 11 18.43 -41.19 -9.19
N TRP A 12 19.39 -40.67 -8.43
CA TRP A 12 19.49 -40.84 -6.98
C TRP A 12 20.40 -39.76 -6.40
N LEU A 13 20.26 -39.50 -5.09
CA LEU A 13 21.20 -38.72 -4.30
C LEU A 13 21.37 -39.40 -2.94
N ARG A 14 22.61 -39.40 -2.44
CA ARG A 14 22.93 -39.92 -1.12
C ARG A 14 23.99 -39.07 -0.46
N GLN A 15 23.81 -38.73 0.82
CA GLN A 15 24.74 -37.90 1.58
C GLN A 15 25.47 -38.72 2.68
N GLY A 16 26.59 -38.18 3.17
CA GLY A 16 27.31 -38.72 4.32
C GLY A 16 28.06 -40.04 4.08
N LEU A 17 28.31 -40.78 5.16
CA LEU A 17 29.14 -42.00 5.18
C LEU A 17 28.57 -43.17 4.36
N ALA A 18 27.26 -43.18 4.11
CA ALA A 18 26.62 -44.23 3.31
C ALA A 18 27.17 -44.28 1.87
N ASN A 19 27.77 -43.19 1.37
CA ASN A 19 28.47 -43.18 0.09
C ASN A 19 29.69 -44.10 0.02
N GLN A 20 30.22 -44.54 1.17
CA GLN A 20 31.36 -45.46 1.25
C GLN A 20 30.94 -46.94 1.28
N ILE A 21 29.64 -47.26 1.18
CA ILE A 21 29.18 -48.65 1.05
C ILE A 21 29.65 -49.20 -0.30
N ALA A 22 30.41 -50.30 -0.26
CA ALA A 22 30.99 -50.94 -1.45
C ALA A 22 30.24 -52.19 -1.92
N SER A 23 29.41 -52.79 -1.06
CA SER A 23 28.66 -54.00 -1.37
C SER A 23 27.57 -53.72 -2.39
N ALA A 24 27.50 -54.55 -3.43
CA ALA A 24 26.49 -54.40 -4.48
C ALA A 24 25.07 -54.68 -3.96
N ASP A 25 24.08 -54.17 -4.68
CA ASP A 25 22.70 -54.56 -4.43
C ASP A 25 22.50 -56.06 -4.70
N PHE A 26 21.58 -56.69 -3.96
CA PHE A 26 21.36 -58.15 -3.92
C PHE A 26 22.55 -59.00 -3.44
N ASP A 27 23.59 -58.41 -2.85
CA ASP A 27 24.68 -59.18 -2.24
C ASP A 27 24.19 -59.93 -0.99
N PRO A 28 24.15 -61.28 -1.00
CA PRO A 28 23.66 -62.07 0.14
C PRO A 28 24.63 -62.07 1.33
N GLY A 29 25.87 -61.60 1.13
CA GLY A 29 26.89 -61.44 2.15
C GLY A 29 26.65 -60.25 3.07
N VAL A 30 25.87 -59.25 2.63
CA VAL A 30 25.44 -58.13 3.48
C VAL A 30 24.24 -58.57 4.29
N LYS A 31 24.46 -58.86 5.57
CA LYS A 31 23.39 -59.15 6.53
C LYS A 31 22.77 -57.87 7.06
N VAL A 32 21.88 -57.98 8.04
CA VAL A 32 21.15 -56.95 8.82
C VAL A 32 21.52 -55.47 8.58
N ARG A 33 22.81 -55.10 8.59
CA ARG A 33 23.30 -53.76 8.28
C ARG A 33 24.47 -53.78 7.29
N ALA A 34 24.55 -52.76 6.44
CA ALA A 34 25.75 -52.46 5.68
C ALA A 34 26.85 -51.91 6.60
N SER A 35 28.10 -52.22 6.29
CA SER A 35 29.27 -51.75 7.04
C SER A 35 30.21 -50.93 6.17
N VAL A 36 30.84 -49.91 6.75
CA VAL A 36 31.92 -49.15 6.15
C VAL A 36 33.19 -49.32 6.98
N SER A 37 34.34 -49.50 6.33
CA SER A 37 35.62 -49.55 7.02
C SER A 37 36.08 -48.13 7.36
N ILE A 38 36.34 -47.87 8.63
CA ILE A 38 36.98 -46.63 9.08
C ILE A 38 38.43 -46.92 9.43
N ASP A 39 39.33 -46.23 8.74
CA ASP A 39 40.77 -46.34 8.94
C ASP A 39 41.23 -45.23 9.89
N LEU A 40 41.72 -45.62 11.07
CA LEU A 40 42.29 -44.72 12.05
C LEU A 40 43.82 -44.81 12.00
N THR A 41 44.48 -43.76 11.54
CA THR A 41 45.94 -43.68 11.54
C THR A 41 46.43 -43.18 12.90
N LEU A 42 47.02 -44.08 13.68
CA LEU A 42 47.71 -43.78 14.93
C LEU A 42 49.12 -43.32 14.60
N ALA A 43 49.44 -42.06 14.89
CA ALA A 43 50.80 -41.55 14.81
C ALA A 43 51.37 -41.39 16.22
N GLY A 44 52.58 -41.91 16.45
CA GLY A 44 53.29 -41.80 17.73
C GLY A 44 54.78 -41.59 17.51
N ASP A 45 55.40 -40.83 18.39
CA ASP A 45 56.85 -40.64 18.36
C ASP A 45 57.56 -41.88 18.90
N LYS A 46 58.55 -42.35 18.15
CA LYS A 46 59.40 -43.46 18.57
C LYS A 46 60.39 -42.99 19.62
N LEU A 47 60.71 -43.88 20.56
CA LEU A 47 61.66 -43.63 21.66
C LEU A 47 63.09 -43.31 21.17
N ASP A 48 63.43 -43.67 19.93
CA ASP A 48 64.72 -43.42 19.27
C ASP A 48 64.74 -42.18 18.36
N GLY A 49 63.62 -41.43 18.30
CA GLY A 49 63.46 -40.25 17.46
C GLY A 49 62.87 -40.54 16.07
N GLY A 50 61.78 -39.84 15.74
CA GLY A 50 61.01 -39.99 14.51
C GLY A 50 59.57 -40.44 14.78
N THR A 51 58.67 -40.28 13.80
CA THR A 51 57.25 -40.63 13.96
C THR A 51 56.97 -41.99 13.33
N ALA A 52 56.34 -42.90 14.08
CA ALA A 52 55.73 -44.13 13.58
C ALA A 52 54.25 -43.85 13.28
N SER A 53 53.72 -44.41 12.19
CA SER A 53 52.27 -44.43 11.98
C SER A 53 51.80 -45.86 11.72
N GLU A 54 50.67 -46.23 12.31
CA GLU A 54 50.00 -47.51 12.10
C GLU A 54 48.52 -47.23 11.78
N THR A 55 47.99 -47.84 10.73
CA THR A 55 46.57 -47.68 10.36
C THR A 55 45.77 -48.86 10.89
N VAL A 56 44.79 -48.57 11.75
CA VAL A 56 43.85 -49.55 12.31
C VAL A 56 42.51 -49.40 11.58
N SER A 57 42.11 -50.44 10.83
CA SER A 57 40.81 -50.47 10.15
C SER A 57 39.75 -51.12 11.04
N ARG A 58 38.59 -50.48 11.21
CA ARG A 58 37.44 -51.01 11.96
C ARG A 58 36.18 -50.97 11.09
N PRO A 59 35.47 -52.10 10.90
CA PRO A 59 34.17 -52.09 10.24
C PRO A 59 33.13 -51.46 11.18
N MET A 60 32.48 -50.40 10.72
CA MET A 60 31.38 -49.74 11.42
C MET A 60 30.07 -50.02 10.69
N ALA A 61 29.10 -50.58 11.42
CA ALA A 61 27.74 -50.77 10.89
C ALA A 61 27.02 -49.43 10.81
N LEU A 62 26.36 -49.18 9.67
CA LEU A 62 25.51 -48.02 9.47
C LEU A 62 24.06 -48.36 9.83
N PHE A 63 23.29 -47.36 10.23
CA PHE A 63 21.84 -47.52 10.38
C PHE A 63 21.21 -47.92 9.04
N GLY A 64 20.38 -48.95 9.06
CA GLY A 64 19.70 -49.47 7.88
C GLY A 64 18.18 -49.49 8.06
N PRO A 65 17.44 -50.09 7.10
CA PRO A 65 15.97 -50.11 7.12
C PRO A 65 15.40 -50.81 8.37
N GLY A 66 16.11 -51.82 8.90
CA GLY A 66 15.72 -52.54 10.11
C GLY A 66 15.79 -51.72 11.41
N ASP A 67 16.39 -50.53 11.37
CA ASP A 67 16.51 -49.65 12.53
C ASP A 67 15.40 -48.58 12.58
N ILE A 68 14.51 -48.56 11.57
CA ILE A 68 13.55 -47.48 11.35
C ILE A 68 12.12 -47.98 11.57
N VAL A 69 11.52 -47.57 12.70
CA VAL A 69 10.14 -47.90 13.06
C VAL A 69 9.20 -46.68 12.99
N GLY A 70 9.60 -45.63 12.26
CA GLY A 70 8.79 -44.44 12.04
C GLY A 70 9.54 -43.36 11.26
N ILE A 71 8.80 -42.44 10.66
CA ILE A 71 9.33 -41.23 10.02
C ILE A 71 8.60 -40.00 10.57
N ASP A 72 9.23 -38.83 10.55
CA ASP A 72 8.52 -37.58 10.80
C ASP A 72 7.64 -37.26 9.59
N LYS A 73 6.34 -37.08 9.82
CA LYS A 73 5.39 -36.71 8.76
C LYS A 73 5.75 -35.38 8.08
N ARG A 74 6.47 -34.49 8.76
CA ARG A 74 6.95 -33.22 8.18
C ARG A 74 7.99 -33.42 7.08
N ALA A 75 8.62 -34.59 6.99
CA ALA A 75 9.51 -34.91 5.88
C ALA A 75 8.75 -35.01 4.55
N ILE A 76 7.44 -35.32 4.60
CA ILE A 76 6.56 -35.38 3.42
C ILE A 76 6.05 -33.97 3.13
N VAL A 77 6.40 -33.43 1.97
CA VAL A 77 5.98 -32.08 1.54
C VAL A 77 4.70 -32.12 0.71
N ARG A 78 4.49 -33.21 -0.05
CA ARG A 78 3.34 -33.36 -0.94
C ARG A 78 3.02 -34.83 -1.21
N VAL A 79 1.73 -35.09 -1.36
CA VAL A 79 1.21 -36.34 -1.95
C VAL A 79 0.37 -35.98 -3.17
N GLU A 80 0.51 -36.78 -4.22
CA GLU A 80 -0.31 -36.71 -5.42
C GLU A 80 -0.82 -38.14 -5.69
N PRO A 81 -2.13 -38.38 -5.77
CA PRO A 81 -3.22 -37.43 -5.64
C PRO A 81 -3.31 -36.87 -4.22
N ARG A 82 -3.88 -35.67 -4.07
CA ARG A 82 -4.14 -35.09 -2.75
C ARG A 82 -5.06 -35.99 -1.94
N ASP A 83 -4.82 -36.07 -0.63
CA ASP A 83 -5.68 -36.84 0.27
C ASP A 83 -7.15 -36.39 0.14
N TRP A 84 -8.06 -37.35 0.01
CA TRP A 84 -9.50 -37.15 -0.21
C TRP A 84 -9.95 -36.56 -1.54
N VAL A 85 -9.08 -36.44 -2.55
CA VAL A 85 -9.54 -36.09 -3.90
C VAL A 85 -10.43 -37.20 -4.46
N THR A 86 -11.56 -36.82 -5.07
CA THR A 86 -12.56 -37.81 -5.53
C THR A 86 -12.57 -38.05 -7.04
N ASN A 87 -11.80 -37.26 -7.78
CA ASN A 87 -11.83 -37.19 -9.23
C ASN A 87 -10.43 -37.18 -9.86
N PHE A 88 -9.45 -37.84 -9.24
CA PHE A 88 -8.09 -37.91 -9.80
C PHE A 88 -8.08 -38.60 -11.16
N GLU A 89 -7.28 -38.10 -12.09
CA GLU A 89 -7.23 -38.64 -13.44
C GLU A 89 -6.45 -39.97 -13.47
N PRO A 90 -7.06 -41.06 -13.96
CA PRO A 90 -6.48 -42.40 -13.85
C PRO A 90 -5.26 -42.63 -14.75
N ASN A 91 -4.96 -41.72 -15.68
CA ASN A 91 -3.80 -41.81 -16.56
C ASN A 91 -2.50 -41.29 -15.94
N TYR A 92 -2.59 -40.53 -14.84
CA TYR A 92 -1.42 -40.10 -14.07
C TYR A 92 -1.00 -41.13 -13.02
N LEU A 93 0.28 -41.10 -12.68
CA LEU A 93 0.92 -41.96 -11.70
C LEU A 93 0.91 -41.28 -10.32
N PRO A 94 0.39 -41.94 -9.27
CA PRO A 94 0.49 -41.45 -7.90
C PRO A 94 1.96 -41.26 -7.46
N ALA A 95 2.24 -40.24 -6.68
CA ALA A 95 3.54 -39.89 -6.17
C ALA A 95 3.51 -39.35 -4.73
N ILE A 96 4.64 -39.43 -4.05
CA ILE A 96 4.92 -38.81 -2.76
C ILE A 96 6.26 -38.10 -2.82
N GLU A 97 6.33 -36.91 -2.22
CA GLU A 97 7.49 -36.04 -2.25
C GLU A 97 8.02 -35.76 -0.85
N PHE A 98 9.35 -35.73 -0.73
CA PHE A 98 10.04 -35.46 0.51
C PHE A 98 10.94 -34.23 0.37
N TYR A 99 10.98 -33.41 1.42
CA TYR A 99 11.79 -32.20 1.45
C TYR A 99 13.27 -32.51 1.19
N ASP A 100 13.81 -33.49 1.91
CA ASP A 100 15.21 -33.92 1.74
C ASP A 100 15.39 -34.73 0.44
N GLU A 101 16.36 -34.36 -0.37
CA GLU A 101 16.60 -34.94 -1.71
C GLU A 101 17.20 -36.34 -1.66
N ASP A 102 17.87 -36.70 -0.56
CA ASP A 102 18.46 -38.03 -0.37
C ASP A 102 17.55 -39.01 0.38
N PHE A 103 16.38 -38.56 0.85
CA PHE A 103 15.53 -39.31 1.77
C PHE A 103 15.20 -40.74 1.29
N PRO A 104 14.82 -40.98 0.01
CA PRO A 104 14.51 -42.32 -0.48
C PRO A 104 15.70 -43.28 -0.50
N TRP A 105 16.94 -42.78 -0.49
CA TRP A 105 18.15 -43.62 -0.57
C TRP A 105 19.01 -43.61 0.69
N ARG A 106 18.76 -42.70 1.64
CA ARG A 106 19.54 -42.48 2.86
C ARG A 106 19.91 -43.75 3.63
N TYR A 107 18.97 -44.70 3.72
CA TYR A 107 19.13 -45.95 4.46
C TYR A 107 19.25 -47.19 3.57
N THR A 108 19.58 -47.02 2.29
CA THR A 108 19.77 -48.13 1.36
C THR A 108 21.07 -48.87 1.69
N PRO A 109 21.02 -50.19 1.99
CA PRO A 109 22.19 -50.96 2.43
C PRO A 109 23.04 -51.48 1.26
N ALA A 110 23.13 -50.73 0.15
CA ALA A 110 23.82 -51.15 -1.07
C ALA A 110 24.56 -49.98 -1.75
N ALA A 111 25.58 -50.31 -2.53
CA ALA A 111 26.27 -49.40 -3.43
C ALA A 111 25.42 -49.15 -4.70
N PRO A 112 25.44 -47.94 -5.27
CA PRO A 112 24.79 -47.65 -6.55
C PRO A 112 25.51 -48.36 -7.71
N ASP A 113 24.74 -48.80 -8.71
CA ASP A 113 25.26 -49.19 -10.01
C ASP A 113 25.61 -47.91 -10.78
N LEU A 114 26.90 -47.52 -10.74
CA LEU A 114 27.39 -46.32 -11.42
C LEU A 114 27.35 -46.43 -12.95
N GLY A 115 27.39 -47.65 -13.50
CA GLY A 115 27.36 -47.85 -14.96
C GLY A 115 25.99 -47.55 -15.56
N ARG A 116 24.92 -47.79 -14.80
CA ARG A 116 23.53 -47.49 -15.20
C ARG A 116 22.88 -46.34 -14.44
N GLY A 117 23.57 -45.78 -13.44
CA GLY A 117 23.04 -44.75 -12.56
C GLY A 117 21.85 -45.21 -11.72
N ARG A 118 21.89 -46.42 -11.13
CA ARG A 118 20.74 -47.01 -10.43
C ARG A 118 21.02 -47.27 -8.96
N LEU A 119 20.03 -47.01 -8.11
CA LEU A 119 20.03 -47.39 -6.70
C LEU A 119 18.57 -47.60 -6.25
N ARG A 120 18.26 -48.76 -5.64
CA ARG A 120 16.91 -49.02 -5.11
C ARG A 120 16.66 -48.13 -3.89
N PRO A 121 15.51 -47.46 -3.79
CA PRO A 121 15.15 -46.73 -2.58
C PRO A 121 14.81 -47.69 -1.43
N TRP A 122 15.06 -47.29 -0.19
CA TRP A 122 14.65 -48.06 1.00
C TRP A 122 13.15 -47.97 1.30
N LEU A 123 12.46 -47.10 0.59
CA LEU A 123 11.01 -46.89 0.62
C LEU A 123 10.39 -47.19 -0.75
N ALA A 124 9.16 -47.68 -0.76
CA ALA A 124 8.36 -47.83 -1.97
C ALA A 124 6.95 -47.26 -1.76
N LEU A 125 6.37 -46.75 -2.83
CA LEU A 125 4.98 -46.33 -2.86
C LEU A 125 4.12 -47.43 -3.48
N VAL A 126 3.24 -48.01 -2.68
CA VAL A 126 2.31 -49.07 -3.11
C VAL A 126 0.90 -48.52 -3.08
N VAL A 127 0.20 -48.57 -4.21
CA VAL A 127 -1.18 -48.11 -4.34
C VAL A 127 -2.07 -49.33 -4.48
N LEU A 128 -3.11 -49.45 -3.66
CA LEU A 128 -4.03 -50.59 -3.63
C LEU A 128 -5.48 -50.11 -3.73
N ALA A 129 -6.30 -50.81 -4.50
CA ALA A 129 -7.74 -50.54 -4.56
C ALA A 129 -8.43 -51.00 -3.27
N GLU A 130 -9.56 -50.39 -2.92
CA GLU A 130 -10.42 -50.91 -1.86
C GLU A 130 -10.82 -52.36 -2.16
N GLY A 131 -10.50 -53.27 -1.25
CA GLY A 131 -10.73 -54.72 -1.40
C GLY A 131 -9.47 -55.56 -1.68
N GLU A 132 -8.35 -54.94 -2.09
CA GLU A 132 -7.08 -55.65 -2.29
C GLU A 132 -6.27 -55.86 -1.00
N PHE A 133 -6.62 -55.12 0.05
CA PHE A 133 -5.98 -55.20 1.36
C PHE A 133 -7.03 -55.29 2.48
N LYS A 134 -6.58 -55.71 3.66
CA LYS A 134 -7.33 -55.62 4.92
C LYS A 134 -6.49 -54.84 5.92
N ASP A 135 -7.13 -53.93 6.64
CA ASP A 135 -6.46 -53.26 7.75
C ASP A 135 -6.09 -54.26 8.85
N GLY A 136 -4.82 -54.22 9.26
CA GLY A 136 -4.35 -55.00 10.39
C GLY A 136 -5.07 -54.58 11.67
N LYS A 137 -5.40 -55.53 12.54
CA LYS A 137 -5.98 -55.21 13.85
C LYS A 137 -4.91 -54.50 14.70
N ALA A 138 -5.18 -53.28 15.13
CA ALA A 138 -4.32 -52.53 16.04
C ALA A 138 -4.23 -53.26 17.39
N GLY A 139 -3.20 -54.10 17.56
CA GLY A 139 -2.82 -54.66 18.85
C GLY A 139 -1.81 -53.75 19.54
N LEU A 140 -1.80 -53.74 20.87
CA LEU A 140 -0.85 -52.99 21.73
C LEU A 140 0.64 -53.36 21.51
N ASP A 141 0.95 -54.29 20.61
CA ASP A 141 2.25 -54.93 20.48
C ASP A 141 3.01 -54.66 19.17
N ARG A 142 2.51 -53.86 18.22
CA ARG A 142 3.25 -53.53 16.97
C ARG A 142 3.60 -52.04 16.90
N PRO A 143 4.82 -51.65 16.47
CA PRO A 143 5.25 -50.26 16.45
C PRO A 143 4.63 -49.45 15.31
N LEU A 144 4.32 -50.09 14.17
CA LEU A 144 3.68 -49.44 13.02
C LEU A 144 2.31 -50.06 12.70
N PRO A 145 1.38 -49.26 12.15
CA PRO A 145 0.20 -49.81 11.52
C PRO A 145 0.60 -50.63 10.29
N TYR A 146 -0.21 -51.63 9.94
CA TYR A 146 0.07 -52.55 8.85
C TYR A 146 -1.21 -52.92 8.10
N ILE A 147 -1.02 -53.41 6.88
CA ILE A 147 -2.07 -53.99 6.04
C ILE A 147 -1.74 -55.43 5.71
N ASP A 148 -2.78 -56.24 5.56
CA ASP A 148 -2.67 -57.60 5.03
C ASP A 148 -3.05 -57.61 3.54
N VAL A 149 -2.15 -58.11 2.70
CA VAL A 149 -2.33 -58.16 1.24
C VAL A 149 -2.28 -59.61 0.78
N GLY A 150 -3.40 -60.09 0.24
CA GLY A 150 -3.54 -61.49 -0.18
C GLY A 150 -2.82 -61.82 -1.48
N ASN A 151 -2.70 -60.84 -2.40
CA ASN A 151 -2.08 -61.00 -3.71
C ASN A 151 -0.91 -60.01 -3.88
N LEU A 152 0.33 -60.52 -3.78
CA LEU A 152 1.54 -59.70 -3.91
C LEU A 152 1.81 -59.23 -5.35
N ALA A 153 1.09 -59.73 -6.36
CA ALA A 153 1.18 -59.17 -7.72
C ALA A 153 0.63 -57.72 -7.79
N ALA A 154 -0.09 -57.27 -6.76
CA ALA A 154 -0.51 -55.87 -6.61
C ALA A 154 0.64 -54.95 -6.15
N PHE A 155 1.85 -55.48 -5.93
CA PHE A 155 3.06 -54.69 -5.63
C PHE A 155 3.93 -54.57 -6.88
N PRO A 156 4.67 -53.46 -7.04
CA PRO A 156 5.63 -53.32 -8.13
C PRO A 156 6.78 -54.32 -8.00
N ARG A 157 7.43 -54.65 -9.12
CA ARG A 157 8.60 -55.53 -9.14
C ARG A 157 9.74 -54.99 -8.27
N ALA A 158 10.19 -55.80 -7.32
CA ALA A 158 11.19 -55.41 -6.33
C ALA A 158 12.59 -55.11 -6.92
N ASP A 159 12.93 -55.74 -8.04
CA ASP A 159 14.18 -55.53 -8.79
C ASP A 159 14.16 -54.26 -9.66
N GLU A 160 13.00 -53.64 -9.83
CA GLU A 160 12.80 -52.45 -10.66
C GLU A 160 12.48 -51.18 -9.84
N LEU A 161 12.49 -51.26 -8.50
CA LEU A 161 12.20 -50.11 -7.64
C LEU A 161 13.15 -48.92 -7.82
N TRP A 162 14.35 -49.16 -8.36
CA TRP A 162 15.28 -48.11 -8.73
C TRP A 162 14.68 -47.12 -9.74
N ALA A 163 13.70 -47.55 -10.54
CA ALA A 163 13.10 -46.76 -11.62
C ALA A 163 12.11 -45.71 -11.10
N TRP A 164 11.54 -45.95 -9.91
CA TRP A 164 10.37 -45.24 -9.40
C TRP A 164 10.69 -44.19 -8.32
N ALA A 165 11.96 -43.81 -8.20
CA ALA A 165 12.40 -42.71 -7.36
C ALA A 165 13.43 -41.84 -8.09
N HIS A 166 13.32 -40.52 -7.93
CA HIS A 166 14.28 -39.56 -8.50
C HIS A 166 14.36 -38.30 -7.62
N VAL A 167 15.44 -37.53 -7.79
CA VAL A 167 15.51 -36.15 -7.29
C VAL A 167 14.94 -35.24 -8.35
N HIS A 168 14.07 -34.34 -7.93
CA HIS A 168 13.42 -33.35 -8.77
C HIS A 168 13.98 -31.97 -8.44
N VAL A 169 14.51 -31.27 -9.43
CA VAL A 169 15.07 -29.92 -9.29
C VAL A 169 14.29 -28.96 -10.18
N ASN A 170 13.76 -27.89 -9.60
CA ASN A 170 12.91 -26.89 -10.26
C ASN A 170 13.71 -25.82 -11.04
N ARG A 171 14.97 -26.12 -11.38
CA ARG A 171 15.83 -25.32 -12.27
C ARG A 171 16.74 -26.25 -13.09
N SER A 172 17.31 -25.70 -14.16
CA SER A 172 18.32 -26.37 -14.97
C SER A 172 19.61 -26.61 -14.18
N LEU A 173 20.16 -27.83 -14.26
CA LEU A 173 21.52 -28.17 -13.85
C LEU A 173 22.49 -28.32 -15.05
N ALA A 174 22.05 -27.98 -16.25
CA ALA A 174 22.85 -28.05 -17.47
C ALA A 174 23.96 -26.97 -17.50
N ALA A 175 25.04 -27.24 -18.25
CA ALA A 175 26.16 -26.31 -18.47
C ALA A 175 25.76 -25.14 -19.38
N GLY A 176 24.71 -25.35 -20.19
CA GLY A 176 24.14 -24.41 -21.15
C GLY A 176 23.09 -25.13 -22.01
N ASP A 177 22.48 -24.41 -22.94
CA ASP A 177 21.29 -24.84 -23.70
C ASP A 177 21.51 -26.08 -24.60
N GLY A 178 22.77 -26.52 -24.80
CA GLY A 178 23.11 -27.72 -25.58
C GLY A 178 23.25 -29.01 -24.77
N GLU A 179 23.28 -28.95 -23.43
CA GLU A 179 23.43 -30.12 -22.55
C GLU A 179 22.08 -30.58 -21.98
N PHE A 180 21.55 -31.69 -22.50
CA PHE A 180 20.29 -32.29 -22.02
C PHE A 180 20.50 -33.49 -21.09
N VAL A 181 21.63 -34.20 -21.24
CA VAL A 181 22.04 -35.31 -20.39
C VAL A 181 23.50 -35.08 -20.02
N SER A 182 23.81 -35.13 -18.73
CA SER A 182 25.18 -34.99 -18.23
C SER A 182 25.63 -36.26 -17.54
N THR A 183 26.82 -36.74 -17.89
CA THR A 183 27.48 -37.89 -17.23
C THR A 183 28.58 -37.45 -16.26
N ASP A 184 28.85 -36.14 -16.15
CA ASP A 184 29.85 -35.59 -15.23
C ASP A 184 29.22 -35.32 -13.86
N ALA A 185 29.26 -36.34 -13.00
CA ALA A 185 28.70 -36.26 -11.65
C ALA A 185 29.33 -35.14 -10.81
N ASN A 186 30.61 -34.83 -10.99
CA ASN A 186 31.30 -33.80 -10.19
C ASN A 186 30.78 -32.40 -10.56
N ALA A 187 30.62 -32.13 -11.86
CA ALA A 187 30.08 -30.87 -12.34
C ALA A 187 28.62 -30.68 -11.90
N VAL A 188 27.79 -31.71 -12.03
CA VAL A 188 26.37 -31.66 -11.61
C VAL A 188 26.26 -31.46 -10.09
N GLN A 189 27.07 -32.15 -9.29
CA GLN A 189 27.07 -32.01 -7.83
C GLN A 189 27.46 -30.59 -7.40
N ALA A 190 28.45 -29.98 -8.05
CA ALA A 190 28.84 -28.59 -7.76
C ALA A 190 27.70 -27.60 -8.06
N ARG A 191 26.99 -27.79 -9.18
CA ARG A 191 25.84 -26.95 -9.57
C ARG A 191 24.65 -27.14 -8.62
N LEU A 192 24.33 -28.38 -8.26
CA LEU A 192 23.29 -28.69 -7.28
C LEU A 192 23.62 -28.05 -5.93
N GLY A 193 24.86 -28.17 -5.46
CA GLY A 193 25.30 -27.55 -4.21
C GLY A 193 25.16 -26.02 -4.21
N ALA A 194 25.48 -25.37 -5.32
CA ALA A 194 25.30 -23.92 -5.47
C ALA A 194 23.81 -23.52 -5.47
N LEU A 195 22.95 -24.30 -6.12
CA LEU A 195 21.51 -24.07 -6.18
C LEU A 195 20.85 -24.22 -4.80
N LEU A 196 21.19 -25.27 -4.05
CA LEU A 196 20.66 -25.48 -2.70
C LEU A 196 21.13 -24.41 -1.71
N ALA A 197 22.33 -23.86 -1.91
CA ALA A 197 22.83 -22.75 -1.12
C ALA A 197 22.09 -21.42 -1.41
N ASP A 198 21.60 -21.22 -2.64
CA ASP A 198 20.76 -20.07 -3.05
C ASP A 198 19.35 -20.19 -2.46
N ASN A 199 18.69 -21.32 -2.72
CA ASN A 199 17.38 -21.63 -2.16
C ASN A 199 17.17 -23.15 -2.04
N PRO A 200 17.06 -23.71 -0.81
CA PRO A 200 16.86 -25.14 -0.62
C PRO A 200 15.50 -25.64 -1.11
N ASP A 201 14.48 -24.78 -1.25
CA ASP A 201 13.13 -25.18 -1.72
C ASP A 201 13.09 -25.53 -3.22
N LEU A 202 14.21 -25.42 -3.92
CA LEU A 202 14.31 -25.69 -5.36
C LEU A 202 14.60 -27.14 -5.71
N ALA A 203 14.89 -28.01 -4.75
CA ALA A 203 15.02 -29.43 -4.98
C ALA A 203 14.29 -30.24 -3.90
N TYR A 204 13.87 -31.43 -4.28
CA TYR A 204 13.21 -32.39 -3.40
C TYR A 204 13.34 -33.79 -4.01
N SER A 205 12.99 -34.83 -3.26
CA SER A 205 12.94 -36.20 -3.79
C SER A 205 11.51 -36.67 -3.98
N ARG A 206 11.30 -37.56 -4.95
CA ARG A 206 9.98 -38.11 -5.29
C ARG A 206 10.03 -39.61 -5.43
N ILE A 207 9.01 -40.29 -4.91
CA ILE A 207 8.72 -41.70 -5.17
C ILE A 207 7.38 -41.77 -5.92
N ILE A 208 7.33 -42.55 -7.00
CA ILE A 208 6.17 -42.73 -7.88
C ILE A 208 5.68 -44.18 -7.76
N SER A 209 4.37 -44.40 -7.86
CA SER A 209 3.78 -45.73 -8.04
C SER A 209 3.60 -46.02 -9.52
N PRO A 210 4.16 -47.10 -10.08
CA PRO A 210 4.01 -47.44 -11.50
C PRO A 210 2.65 -48.05 -11.87
N ARG A 211 1.67 -47.98 -10.97
CA ARG A 211 0.39 -48.68 -11.10
C ARG A 211 -0.55 -47.96 -12.06
N LYS A 212 -1.12 -48.72 -13.02
CA LYS A 212 -2.24 -48.27 -13.88
C LYS A 212 -3.52 -48.22 -13.06
N LEU A 213 -4.15 -47.06 -12.96
CA LEU A 213 -5.38 -46.89 -12.19
C LEU A 213 -6.63 -47.19 -13.03
N ALA A 214 -7.66 -47.71 -12.37
CA ALA A 214 -9.00 -47.87 -12.95
C ALA A 214 -9.80 -46.58 -12.76
N GLU A 215 -10.74 -46.31 -13.67
CA GLU A 215 -11.70 -45.21 -13.56
C GLU A 215 -12.68 -45.43 -12.40
N ASN A 216 -13.21 -44.35 -11.81
CA ASN A 216 -14.23 -44.36 -10.77
C ASN A 216 -13.99 -45.39 -9.65
N THR A 217 -12.75 -45.47 -9.17
CA THR A 217 -12.30 -46.49 -8.22
C THR A 217 -11.62 -45.85 -7.02
N ALA A 218 -11.93 -46.35 -5.83
CA ALA A 218 -11.31 -45.96 -4.56
C ALA A 218 -9.94 -46.63 -4.37
N TYR A 219 -8.92 -45.84 -4.02
CA TYR A 219 -7.56 -46.29 -3.79
C TYR A 219 -7.00 -45.77 -2.46
N HIS A 220 -6.08 -46.55 -1.90
CA HIS A 220 -5.18 -46.11 -0.84
C HIS A 220 -3.74 -46.26 -1.28
N ALA A 221 -2.95 -45.23 -1.01
CA ALA A 221 -1.52 -45.26 -1.24
C ALA A 221 -0.79 -45.43 0.09
N PHE A 222 0.21 -46.32 0.10
CA PHE A 222 0.97 -46.74 1.27
C PHE A 222 2.46 -46.53 1.01
N LEU A 223 3.10 -45.74 1.87
CA LEU A 223 4.56 -45.65 1.92
C LEU A 223 5.08 -46.78 2.80
N VAL A 224 5.74 -47.78 2.20
CA VAL A 224 6.18 -49.01 2.88
C VAL A 224 7.70 -49.19 2.80
N PRO A 225 8.34 -49.93 3.73
CA PRO A 225 9.74 -50.28 3.60
C PRO A 225 9.96 -51.26 2.45
N THR A 226 10.95 -50.98 1.60
CA THR A 226 11.36 -51.83 0.46
C THR A 226 11.98 -53.15 0.91
N PHE A 227 12.73 -53.13 2.02
CA PHE A 227 13.58 -54.24 2.45
C PHE A 227 12.94 -55.04 3.60
N GLU A 228 13.19 -56.35 3.63
CA GLU A 228 12.63 -57.30 4.60
C GLU A 228 13.02 -56.96 6.04
N THR A 229 14.23 -56.46 6.27
CA THR A 229 14.69 -56.02 7.60
C THR A 229 13.79 -54.90 8.15
N GLY A 230 13.40 -53.94 7.30
CA GLY A 230 12.46 -52.87 7.65
C GLY A 230 11.03 -53.37 7.87
N ARG A 231 10.55 -54.30 7.04
CA ARG A 231 9.24 -54.95 7.23
C ARG A 231 9.14 -55.64 8.59
N ARG A 232 10.16 -56.42 8.96
CA ARG A 232 10.20 -57.12 10.25
C ARG A 232 10.28 -56.15 11.42
N ALA A 233 11.11 -55.10 11.33
CA ALA A 233 11.19 -54.06 12.35
C ALA A 233 9.82 -53.40 12.60
N GLY A 234 9.12 -53.00 11.54
CA GLY A 234 7.81 -52.36 11.61
C GLY A 234 6.70 -53.26 12.19
N LEU A 235 6.82 -54.58 12.03
CA LEU A 235 5.87 -55.56 12.57
C LEU A 235 6.27 -56.12 13.95
N LYS A 236 7.43 -55.71 14.50
CA LYS A 236 8.04 -56.30 15.71
C LYS A 236 8.31 -57.81 15.56
N ILE A 237 8.69 -58.24 14.36
CA ILE A 237 9.16 -59.59 14.07
C ILE A 237 10.68 -59.61 14.25
N GLU A 238 11.22 -60.69 14.80
CA GLU A 238 12.67 -60.86 14.97
C GLU A 238 13.39 -60.84 13.60
N ILE A 239 14.36 -59.94 13.44
CA ILE A 239 15.06 -59.74 12.17
C ILE A 239 16.00 -60.92 11.87
N GLY A 240 16.68 -61.49 12.88
CA GLY A 240 17.62 -62.60 12.73
C GLY A 240 18.92 -62.20 12.03
N ASP A 241 20.06 -62.68 12.53
CA ASP A 241 21.39 -62.22 12.08
C ASP A 241 21.74 -62.61 10.63
N ASP A 242 21.06 -63.61 10.06
CA ASP A 242 21.35 -64.14 8.72
C ASP A 242 20.52 -63.52 7.59
N VAL A 243 19.56 -62.64 7.91
CA VAL A 243 18.70 -62.01 6.90
C VAL A 243 19.52 -61.04 6.06
N PRO A 244 19.58 -61.22 4.72
CA PRO A 244 20.26 -60.28 3.85
C PRO A 244 19.61 -58.89 3.93
N ALA A 245 20.40 -57.83 4.12
CA ALA A 245 19.86 -56.48 4.23
C ALA A 245 19.23 -55.97 2.92
N THR A 246 19.64 -56.50 1.78
CA THR A 246 19.15 -56.13 0.44
C THR A 246 17.94 -56.96 -0.02
N LEU A 247 17.47 -57.93 0.78
CA LEU A 247 16.31 -58.75 0.46
C LEU A 247 15.03 -57.88 0.46
N SER A 248 14.21 -57.97 -0.59
CA SER A 248 12.96 -57.19 -0.63
C SER A 248 11.88 -57.75 0.29
N ALA A 249 11.06 -56.85 0.82
CA ALA A 249 9.94 -57.10 1.70
C ALA A 249 8.83 -57.97 1.07
N TRP A 250 8.74 -58.07 -0.26
CA TRP A 250 7.74 -58.88 -0.98
C TRP A 250 8.30 -59.80 -2.07
N ASP A 251 9.61 -60.07 -2.08
CA ASP A 251 10.20 -61.07 -2.98
C ASP A 251 9.63 -62.49 -2.76
N ALA A 252 9.85 -63.40 -3.71
CA ALA A 252 9.48 -64.82 -3.51
C ALA A 252 10.42 -65.48 -2.49
N GLY A 253 9.88 -66.05 -1.39
CA GLY A 253 10.67 -66.83 -0.42
C GLY A 253 9.97 -67.06 0.93
N PRO A 254 10.38 -68.09 1.69
CA PRO A 254 9.83 -68.38 3.02
C PRO A 254 10.15 -67.24 4.00
N ARG A 255 9.10 -66.61 4.54
CA ARG A 255 9.22 -65.49 5.49
C ARG A 255 8.07 -65.53 6.51
N PRO A 256 8.28 -65.04 7.74
CA PRO A 256 7.22 -64.94 8.74
C PRO A 256 6.19 -63.89 8.33
N GLU A 257 4.90 -64.20 8.49
CA GLU A 257 3.78 -63.31 8.14
C GLU A 257 3.93 -62.65 6.76
N PRO A 258 4.03 -63.44 5.66
CA PRO A 258 4.39 -62.95 4.32
C PRO A 258 3.38 -61.98 3.70
N GLN A 259 2.17 -61.91 4.27
CA GLN A 259 1.07 -61.07 3.77
C GLN A 259 0.95 -59.75 4.51
N SER A 260 1.65 -59.57 5.64
CA SER A 260 1.54 -58.36 6.47
C SER A 260 2.65 -57.37 6.13
N PHE A 261 2.27 -56.12 5.89
CA PHE A 261 3.18 -55.03 5.50
C PHE A 261 2.94 -53.79 6.36
N PRO A 262 3.94 -53.31 7.12
CA PRO A 262 3.84 -52.07 7.85
C PRO A 262 3.93 -50.90 6.88
N TYR A 263 3.31 -49.77 7.24
CA TYR A 263 3.42 -48.54 6.47
C TYR A 263 3.78 -47.36 7.37
N TYR A 264 4.55 -46.43 6.81
CA TYR A 264 4.94 -45.18 7.47
C TYR A 264 3.90 -44.08 7.25
N HIS A 265 3.24 -44.10 6.09
CA HIS A 265 2.22 -43.12 5.71
C HIS A 265 1.15 -43.77 4.83
N ARG A 266 -0.10 -43.31 4.97
CA ARG A 266 -1.27 -43.72 4.17
C ARG A 266 -2.09 -42.49 3.84
N TRP A 267 -2.61 -42.42 2.62
CA TRP A 267 -3.67 -41.47 2.24
C TRP A 267 -4.69 -42.12 1.31
N PHE A 268 -5.85 -41.49 1.16
CA PHE A 268 -6.97 -41.96 0.34
C PHE A 268 -7.16 -41.06 -0.88
N PHE A 269 -7.56 -41.66 -2.01
CA PHE A 269 -8.09 -40.92 -3.14
C PHE A 269 -9.05 -41.79 -3.97
N HIS A 270 -9.86 -41.15 -4.78
CA HIS A 270 -10.74 -41.81 -5.73
C HIS A 270 -10.52 -41.23 -7.13
N THR A 271 -10.48 -42.11 -8.13
CA THR A 271 -10.30 -41.70 -9.52
C THR A 271 -11.61 -41.24 -10.15
N GLY A 272 -11.56 -40.26 -11.05
CA GLY A 272 -12.73 -39.80 -11.79
C GLY A 272 -13.04 -40.64 -13.02
N ALA A 273 -14.05 -40.20 -13.78
CA ALA A 273 -14.23 -40.62 -15.16
C ALA A 273 -13.09 -40.07 -16.04
N ARG A 274 -12.73 -40.80 -17.09
CA ARG A 274 -11.68 -40.44 -18.06
C ARG A 274 -11.76 -38.96 -18.49
N GLY A 275 -10.62 -38.29 -18.55
CA GLY A 275 -10.49 -36.90 -19.04
C GLY A 275 -9.47 -36.08 -18.24
N ASP A 276 -8.28 -35.94 -18.80
CA ASP A 276 -7.24 -35.04 -18.33
C ASP A 276 -7.43 -33.61 -18.85
N PHE A 277 -6.55 -32.71 -18.44
CA PHE A 277 -6.62 -31.30 -18.81
C PHE A 277 -6.64 -31.13 -20.33
N GLU A 278 -5.77 -31.83 -21.05
CA GLU A 278 -5.68 -31.74 -22.51
C GLU A 278 -7.00 -32.12 -23.18
N MET A 279 -7.57 -33.28 -22.80
CA MET A 279 -8.85 -33.74 -23.33
C MET A 279 -9.97 -32.76 -23.03
N LEU A 280 -10.04 -32.21 -21.81
CA LEU A 280 -11.09 -31.27 -21.41
C LEU A 280 -10.99 -29.94 -22.17
N VAL A 281 -9.78 -29.45 -22.43
CA VAL A 281 -9.60 -28.25 -23.25
C VAL A 281 -9.93 -28.53 -24.72
N ARG A 282 -9.50 -29.68 -25.28
CA ARG A 282 -9.86 -30.09 -26.65
C ARG A 282 -11.37 -30.27 -26.84
N LEU A 283 -12.10 -30.57 -25.77
CA LEU A 283 -13.55 -30.70 -25.79
C LEU A 283 -14.25 -29.33 -25.92
N LEU A 284 -13.60 -28.24 -25.50
CA LEU A 284 -14.15 -26.89 -25.62
C LEU A 284 -14.17 -26.45 -27.08
N LYS A 285 -15.36 -26.16 -27.59
CA LYS A 285 -15.54 -25.68 -28.96
C LYS A 285 -15.71 -24.15 -28.99
N PRO A 286 -14.83 -23.41 -29.68
CA PRO A 286 -15.00 -21.99 -29.89
C PRO A 286 -16.16 -21.73 -30.84
N LYS A 287 -17.06 -20.82 -30.45
CA LYS A 287 -18.16 -20.39 -31.31
C LYS A 287 -18.78 -19.05 -30.89
N PRO A 288 -19.42 -18.35 -31.83
CA PRO A 288 -20.30 -17.23 -31.51
C PRO A 288 -21.43 -17.63 -30.57
N VAL A 289 -21.77 -16.74 -29.65
CA VAL A 289 -22.91 -16.90 -28.75
C VAL A 289 -24.23 -16.81 -29.52
N ASP A 290 -25.28 -17.51 -29.04
CA ASP A 290 -26.64 -17.35 -29.57
C ASP A 290 -27.10 -15.88 -29.35
N PRO A 291 -27.62 -15.18 -30.38
CA PRO A 291 -28.03 -13.78 -30.27
C PRO A 291 -29.12 -13.49 -29.23
N ARG A 292 -29.83 -14.52 -28.74
CA ARG A 292 -30.86 -14.40 -27.70
C ARG A 292 -30.27 -14.39 -26.28
N VAL A 293 -29.01 -14.82 -26.10
CA VAL A 293 -28.31 -14.73 -24.81
C VAL A 293 -28.19 -13.26 -24.42
N GLY A 294 -28.34 -12.95 -23.13
CA GLY A 294 -28.25 -11.58 -22.63
C GLY A 294 -29.49 -10.73 -22.80
N THR A 295 -30.54 -11.24 -23.45
CA THR A 295 -31.83 -10.55 -23.58
C THR A 295 -33.00 -11.47 -23.29
N ARG A 296 -34.09 -10.92 -22.75
CA ARG A 296 -35.37 -11.61 -22.56
C ARG A 296 -36.52 -10.72 -22.96
N GLU A 297 -37.51 -11.29 -23.63
CA GLU A 297 -38.73 -10.59 -24.00
C GLU A 297 -39.52 -10.23 -22.74
N MET A 298 -39.86 -8.95 -22.63
CA MET A 298 -40.65 -8.37 -21.56
C MET A 298 -41.92 -7.77 -22.17
N ASP A 299 -43.07 -8.29 -21.75
CA ASP A 299 -44.38 -7.77 -22.13
C ASP A 299 -44.65 -6.45 -21.41
N VAL A 300 -44.91 -5.41 -22.19
CA VAL A 300 -45.26 -4.06 -21.74
C VAL A 300 -46.57 -3.57 -22.38
N GLN A 301 -47.44 -4.48 -22.82
CA GLN A 301 -48.78 -4.13 -23.33
C GLN A 301 -49.65 -3.54 -22.23
N TYR A 302 -49.53 -4.07 -21.02
CA TYR A 302 -50.32 -3.65 -19.85
C TYR A 302 -49.41 -3.47 -18.62
N PRO A 303 -48.59 -2.40 -18.56
CA PRO A 303 -47.68 -2.16 -17.42
C PRO A 303 -48.40 -1.97 -16.08
N GLY A 304 -49.70 -1.62 -16.09
CA GLY A 304 -50.53 -1.40 -14.91
C GLY A 304 -50.49 0.04 -14.38
N ALA A 305 -51.17 0.30 -13.26
CA ALA A 305 -51.16 1.61 -12.56
C ALA A 305 -51.51 2.83 -13.44
N ASN A 306 -52.42 2.65 -14.40
CA ASN A 306 -52.82 3.66 -15.41
C ASN A 306 -51.70 4.12 -16.36
N VAL A 307 -50.62 3.33 -16.50
CA VAL A 307 -49.56 3.58 -17.48
C VAL A 307 -49.94 2.94 -18.81
N ALA A 308 -49.95 3.72 -19.89
CA ALA A 308 -50.15 3.21 -21.23
C ALA A 308 -49.00 2.29 -21.67
N GLY A 309 -49.34 1.23 -22.42
CA GLY A 309 -48.35 0.37 -23.06
C GLY A 309 -47.64 1.06 -24.24
N LEU A 310 -46.80 0.30 -24.95
CA LEU A 310 -46.08 0.82 -26.12
C LEU A 310 -47.02 1.32 -27.21
N ASP A 311 -46.70 2.49 -27.76
CA ASP A 311 -47.42 3.15 -28.86
C ASP A 311 -46.91 2.72 -30.26
N LYS A 312 -45.82 1.95 -30.33
CA LYS A 312 -45.26 1.39 -31.58
C LYS A 312 -45.80 -0.02 -31.87
N PRO A 313 -46.69 -0.21 -32.86
CA PRO A 313 -47.27 -1.52 -33.16
C PRO A 313 -46.25 -2.54 -33.65
N GLU A 314 -45.18 -2.10 -34.34
CA GLU A 314 -44.11 -2.98 -34.84
C GLU A 314 -43.37 -3.76 -33.75
N LEU A 315 -43.37 -3.27 -32.50
CA LEU A 315 -42.75 -3.96 -31.37
C LEU A 315 -43.65 -5.04 -30.75
N GLY A 316 -44.92 -5.13 -31.17
CA GLY A 316 -45.88 -6.11 -30.63
C GLY A 316 -46.16 -5.96 -29.13
N GLY A 317 -45.82 -4.81 -28.52
CA GLY A 317 -45.91 -4.61 -27.08
C GLY A 317 -44.78 -5.26 -26.27
N ILE A 318 -43.66 -5.61 -26.91
CA ILE A 318 -42.53 -6.29 -26.28
C ILE A 318 -41.30 -5.38 -26.26
N LEU A 319 -40.57 -5.37 -25.15
CA LEU A 319 -39.20 -4.85 -25.05
C LEU A 319 -38.22 -5.98 -24.74
N LYS A 320 -36.95 -5.80 -25.10
CA LYS A 320 -35.86 -6.72 -24.74
C LYS A 320 -35.20 -6.27 -23.44
N LEU A 321 -35.48 -6.96 -22.35
CA LEU A 321 -34.81 -6.77 -21.06
C LEU A 321 -33.40 -7.37 -21.13
N GLY A 322 -32.37 -6.55 -20.88
CA GLY A 322 -30.98 -6.98 -20.88
C GLY A 322 -30.51 -7.61 -19.56
N GLY A 323 -29.41 -8.34 -19.60
CA GLY A 323 -28.62 -8.75 -18.42
C GLY A 323 -27.36 -7.93 -18.21
N ALA A 324 -26.52 -8.36 -17.26
CA ALA A 324 -25.22 -7.76 -16.97
C ALA A 324 -24.19 -7.93 -18.10
N LEU A 325 -24.38 -8.95 -18.93
CA LEU A 325 -23.62 -9.20 -20.14
C LEU A 325 -24.57 -9.30 -21.34
N ARG A 326 -24.06 -8.95 -22.52
CA ARG A 326 -24.79 -9.02 -23.79
C ARG A 326 -23.92 -9.61 -24.90
N PRO A 327 -24.53 -10.10 -26.00
CA PRO A 327 -23.78 -10.55 -27.16
C PRO A 327 -22.91 -9.42 -27.71
N PRO A 328 -21.67 -9.72 -28.14
CA PRO A 328 -20.77 -8.75 -28.76
C PRO A 328 -21.39 -8.03 -29.95
N ALA A 329 -21.10 -6.74 -30.10
CA ALA A 329 -21.49 -6.00 -31.29
C ALA A 329 -20.86 -6.62 -32.55
N LYS A 330 -21.58 -6.56 -33.68
CA LYS A 330 -20.99 -6.93 -34.98
C LYS A 330 -19.92 -5.90 -35.36
N VAL A 331 -18.89 -6.34 -36.08
CA VAL A 331 -17.81 -5.48 -36.58
C VAL A 331 -17.78 -5.54 -38.10
N PRO A 332 -18.11 -4.44 -38.82
CA PRO A 332 -18.50 -3.12 -38.30
C PRO A 332 -19.90 -3.11 -37.64
N ALA A 333 -20.14 -2.13 -36.75
CA ALA A 333 -21.40 -2.01 -36.01
C ALA A 333 -22.62 -2.01 -36.93
N ALA A 334 -23.56 -2.93 -36.67
CA ALA A 334 -24.85 -2.91 -37.34
C ALA A 334 -25.67 -1.69 -36.86
N PRO A 335 -26.59 -1.16 -37.68
CA PRO A 335 -27.55 -0.17 -37.23
C PRO A 335 -28.31 -0.68 -35.98
N PRO A 336 -28.62 0.20 -35.01
CA PRO A 336 -29.42 -0.17 -33.84
C PRO A 336 -30.73 -0.85 -34.27
N ASP A 337 -31.11 -1.93 -33.59
CA ASP A 337 -32.37 -2.60 -33.90
C ASP A 337 -33.58 -1.75 -33.43
N MET A 338 -34.78 -2.15 -33.86
CA MET A 338 -36.02 -1.46 -33.49
C MET A 338 -36.27 -1.44 -31.97
N PHE A 339 -35.71 -2.40 -31.22
CA PHE A 339 -35.86 -2.49 -29.77
C PHE A 339 -34.90 -1.55 -29.04
N GLU A 340 -33.73 -1.25 -29.60
CA GLU A 340 -32.81 -0.26 -29.04
C GLU A 340 -33.26 1.19 -29.28
N THR A 341 -34.01 1.42 -30.36
CA THR A 341 -34.54 2.74 -30.76
C THR A 341 -36.04 2.89 -30.50
N TRP A 342 -36.59 2.08 -29.59
CA TRP A 342 -38.02 2.05 -29.30
C TRP A 342 -38.55 3.41 -28.83
N ASP A 343 -37.72 4.19 -28.13
CA ASP A 343 -38.07 5.46 -27.51
C ASP A 343 -37.61 6.71 -28.28
N ASP A 344 -37.27 6.59 -29.57
CA ASP A 344 -36.99 7.73 -30.45
C ASP A 344 -38.27 8.19 -31.18
N PRO A 345 -38.71 9.46 -31.09
CA PRO A 345 -38.16 10.53 -30.24
C PRO A 345 -38.55 10.33 -28.76
N PHE A 346 -37.68 10.80 -27.86
CA PHE A 346 -37.88 10.75 -26.41
C PHE A 346 -38.37 12.11 -25.88
N PRO A 347 -39.34 12.15 -24.94
CA PRO A 347 -40.11 11.05 -24.37
C PRO A 347 -41.27 10.58 -25.28
N ARG A 348 -41.83 9.40 -24.99
CA ARG A 348 -43.09 8.86 -25.58
C ARG A 348 -44.18 8.72 -24.50
N PRO A 349 -45.46 8.44 -24.86
CA PRO A 349 -46.55 8.38 -23.90
C PRO A 349 -46.31 7.47 -22.69
N LEU A 350 -45.68 6.31 -22.88
CA LEU A 350 -45.32 5.40 -21.78
C LEU A 350 -44.38 6.08 -20.76
N GLN A 351 -43.38 6.83 -21.22
CA GLN A 351 -42.47 7.58 -20.36
C GLN A 351 -43.16 8.75 -19.67
N GLU A 352 -44.09 9.43 -20.35
CA GLU A 352 -44.87 10.52 -19.77
C GLU A 352 -45.76 10.01 -18.63
N ASP A 353 -46.46 8.89 -18.83
CA ASP A 353 -47.29 8.26 -17.82
C ASP A 353 -46.46 7.73 -16.64
N LEU A 354 -45.30 7.13 -16.91
CA LEU A 354 -44.36 6.72 -15.85
C LEU A 354 -43.85 7.93 -15.07
N ALA A 355 -43.52 9.04 -15.74
CA ALA A 355 -43.10 10.26 -15.09
C ALA A 355 -44.20 10.83 -14.19
N GLN A 356 -45.46 10.87 -14.65
CA GLN A 356 -46.60 11.27 -13.84
C GLN A 356 -46.75 10.39 -12.59
N LEU A 357 -46.65 9.07 -12.73
CA LEU A 357 -46.75 8.14 -11.62
C LEU A 357 -45.63 8.33 -10.59
N ILE A 358 -44.38 8.50 -11.03
CA ILE A 358 -43.21 8.70 -10.15
C ILE A 358 -43.28 10.07 -9.45
N ASN A 359 -43.79 11.10 -10.14
CA ASN A 359 -43.89 12.47 -9.64
C ASN A 359 -45.07 12.68 -8.66
N LEU A 360 -46.01 11.73 -8.60
CA LEU A 360 -47.25 11.82 -7.84
C LEU A 360 -47.05 12.13 -6.33
N PRO A 361 -46.11 11.51 -5.59
CA PRO A 361 -45.90 11.83 -4.18
C PRO A 361 -45.50 13.29 -3.94
N ASP A 362 -44.66 13.84 -4.81
CA ASP A 362 -44.20 15.23 -4.73
C ASP A 362 -45.33 16.22 -5.10
N ASP A 363 -46.24 15.83 -6.00
CA ASP A 363 -47.44 16.61 -6.32
C ASP A 363 -48.41 16.70 -5.12
N TYR A 364 -48.66 15.59 -4.43
CA TYR A 364 -49.50 15.57 -3.22
C TYR A 364 -48.86 16.34 -2.06
N GLN A 365 -47.55 16.19 -1.86
CA GLN A 365 -46.82 16.94 -0.84
C GLN A 365 -46.92 18.45 -1.07
N ARG A 366 -46.84 18.92 -2.32
CA ARG A 366 -47.00 20.34 -2.67
C ARG A 366 -48.44 20.83 -2.58
N ALA A 367 -49.42 19.97 -2.82
CA ALA A 367 -50.82 20.29 -2.59
C ALA A 367 -51.17 20.45 -1.09
N GLY A 368 -50.26 20.05 -0.20
CA GLY A 368 -50.45 20.13 1.25
C GLY A 368 -51.40 19.05 1.78
N ASP A 369 -51.55 17.93 1.07
CA ASP A 369 -52.35 16.80 1.52
C ASP A 369 -51.70 16.17 2.77
N PRO A 370 -52.43 15.99 3.88
CA PRO A 370 -51.89 15.39 5.10
C PRO A 370 -51.53 13.90 4.94
N ASP A 371 -52.07 13.20 3.93
CA ASP A 371 -51.81 11.78 3.70
C ASP A 371 -50.82 11.55 2.53
N PRO A 372 -49.59 11.06 2.78
CA PRO A 372 -48.61 10.86 1.72
C PRO A 372 -48.98 9.66 0.83
N ILE A 373 -49.02 9.88 -0.49
CA ILE A 373 -49.20 8.79 -1.45
C ILE A 373 -47.92 7.97 -1.60
N ILE A 374 -48.07 6.64 -1.56
CA ILE A 374 -47.02 5.70 -1.89
C ILE A 374 -47.08 5.40 -3.39
N ALA A 375 -46.05 5.85 -4.13
CA ALA A 375 -45.84 5.53 -5.53
C ALA A 375 -44.52 4.77 -5.71
N PRO A 376 -44.25 4.17 -6.90
CA PRO A 376 -42.95 3.60 -7.21
C PRO A 376 -41.81 4.60 -6.96
N PRO A 377 -40.64 4.15 -6.47
CA PRO A 377 -39.56 5.05 -6.09
C PRO A 377 -38.92 5.73 -7.30
N LEU A 378 -38.38 6.94 -7.10
CA LEU A 378 -37.45 7.59 -8.02
C LEU A 378 -36.03 7.11 -7.67
N TYR A 379 -35.52 6.14 -8.43
CA TYR A 379 -34.17 5.61 -8.24
C TYR A 379 -33.12 6.68 -8.49
N GLY A 380 -32.20 6.85 -7.54
CA GLY A 380 -31.15 7.88 -7.59
C GLY A 380 -31.55 9.26 -7.04
N THR A 381 -32.74 9.42 -6.41
CA THR A 381 -33.23 10.73 -5.93
C THR A 381 -32.25 11.51 -5.05
N TRP A 382 -31.62 10.87 -4.05
CA TRP A 382 -30.68 11.53 -3.14
C TRP A 382 -29.32 11.77 -3.79
N HIS A 383 -28.85 10.82 -4.60
CA HIS A 383 -27.57 10.89 -5.30
C HIS A 383 -27.55 12.03 -6.31
N ALA A 384 -28.61 12.15 -7.13
CA ALA A 384 -28.78 13.19 -8.13
C ALA A 384 -29.41 14.49 -7.60
N LEU A 385 -29.79 14.53 -6.31
CA LEU A 385 -30.54 15.63 -5.68
C LEU A 385 -31.76 16.05 -6.52
N THR A 386 -32.52 15.07 -7.01
CA THR A 386 -33.63 15.25 -7.96
C THR A 386 -34.88 14.57 -7.41
N LYS A 387 -35.98 15.32 -7.32
CA LYS A 387 -37.27 14.83 -6.81
C LYS A 387 -38.31 14.54 -7.90
N ARG A 388 -38.03 14.93 -9.14
CA ARG A 388 -38.96 14.83 -10.27
C ARG A 388 -38.24 14.43 -11.56
N VAL A 389 -38.99 13.86 -12.49
CA VAL A 389 -38.53 13.51 -13.84
C VAL A 389 -39.39 14.19 -14.91
N LEU A 390 -38.79 14.47 -16.07
CA LEU A 390 -39.28 15.21 -17.24
C LEU A 390 -39.61 16.69 -17.01
N ASN A 391 -40.20 17.02 -15.87
CA ASN A 391 -40.62 18.38 -15.53
C ASN A 391 -40.05 18.82 -14.19
N GLU A 392 -39.65 20.08 -14.12
CA GLU A 392 -39.24 20.76 -12.89
C GLU A 392 -40.46 21.09 -12.00
N ALA A 393 -40.22 21.60 -10.80
CA ALA A 393 -41.28 21.87 -9.82
C ALA A 393 -42.27 22.96 -10.24
N ASP A 394 -41.87 23.87 -11.13
CA ASP A 394 -42.70 24.93 -11.72
C ASP A 394 -43.45 24.47 -12.99
N GLY A 395 -43.29 23.21 -13.38
CA GLY A 395 -43.88 22.64 -14.59
C GLY A 395 -43.09 22.91 -15.87
N ALA A 396 -41.93 23.58 -15.79
CA ALA A 396 -41.05 23.72 -16.94
C ALA A 396 -40.41 22.37 -17.34
N PRO A 397 -40.17 22.11 -18.63
CA PRO A 397 -39.43 20.93 -19.06
C PRO A 397 -38.01 20.90 -18.46
N ALA A 398 -37.57 19.72 -18.04
CA ALA A 398 -36.20 19.51 -17.56
C ALA A 398 -35.19 19.86 -18.66
N ALA A 399 -34.10 20.56 -18.29
CA ALA A 399 -33.11 21.06 -19.25
C ALA A 399 -32.37 19.94 -20.03
N ASN A 400 -32.24 18.75 -19.44
CA ASN A 400 -31.69 17.57 -20.09
C ASN A 400 -32.56 16.35 -19.73
N PRO A 401 -33.65 16.10 -20.48
CA PRO A 401 -34.57 15.01 -20.20
C PRO A 401 -33.98 13.64 -20.55
N ASP A 402 -32.80 13.60 -21.18
CA ASP A 402 -32.13 12.38 -21.64
C ASP A 402 -30.98 11.91 -20.71
N ASN A 403 -30.87 12.50 -19.52
CA ASN A 403 -29.81 12.11 -18.59
C ASN A 403 -30.04 10.72 -17.96
N TRP A 404 -29.03 10.23 -17.23
CA TRP A 404 -29.08 8.91 -16.59
C TRP A 404 -30.26 8.71 -15.64
N VAL A 405 -30.71 9.75 -14.91
CA VAL A 405 -31.83 9.65 -13.96
C VAL A 405 -33.13 9.38 -14.69
N HIS A 406 -33.35 10.09 -15.81
CA HIS A 406 -34.53 9.92 -16.63
C HIS A 406 -34.52 8.56 -17.32
N ARG A 407 -33.41 8.19 -17.99
CA ARG A 407 -33.30 6.88 -18.66
C ARG A 407 -33.47 5.71 -17.70
N LEU A 408 -32.84 5.76 -16.53
CA LEU A 408 -32.97 4.73 -15.49
C LEU A 408 -34.42 4.53 -15.04
N ASN A 409 -35.16 5.62 -14.86
CA ASN A 409 -36.49 5.58 -14.26
C ASN A 409 -37.62 5.42 -15.27
N LEU A 410 -37.44 5.89 -16.51
CA LEU A 410 -38.49 5.97 -17.54
C LEU A 410 -38.36 4.91 -18.64
N ASP A 411 -37.20 4.28 -18.82
CA ASP A 411 -37.07 3.08 -19.66
C ASP A 411 -37.27 1.83 -18.81
N PRO A 412 -38.33 1.02 -19.05
CA PRO A 412 -38.57 -0.22 -18.32
C PRO A 412 -37.38 -1.20 -18.33
N ARG A 413 -36.56 -1.20 -19.39
CA ARG A 413 -35.38 -2.09 -19.52
C ARG A 413 -34.31 -1.78 -18.46
N PHE A 414 -34.26 -0.56 -17.94
CA PHE A 414 -33.30 -0.12 -16.91
C PHE A 414 -33.95 0.02 -15.53
N ARG A 415 -35.24 0.37 -15.47
CA ARG A 415 -35.99 0.41 -14.20
C ARG A 415 -36.11 -0.97 -13.56
N VAL A 416 -36.28 -2.02 -14.35
CA VAL A 416 -36.41 -3.40 -13.87
C VAL A 416 -35.12 -3.91 -13.18
N PRO A 417 -33.92 -3.75 -13.77
CA PRO A 417 -32.66 -4.03 -13.08
C PRO A 417 -32.46 -3.26 -11.76
N ALA A 418 -32.87 -1.99 -11.69
CA ALA A 418 -32.88 -1.25 -10.42
C ALA A 418 -33.80 -1.91 -9.38
N GLY A 419 -34.96 -2.42 -9.81
CA GLY A 419 -35.84 -3.26 -9.00
C GLY A 419 -35.19 -4.57 -8.54
N PHE A 420 -34.36 -5.22 -9.36
CA PHE A 420 -33.59 -6.40 -8.93
C PHE A 420 -32.64 -6.05 -7.79
N GLY A 421 -31.95 -4.91 -7.89
CA GLY A 421 -31.10 -4.38 -6.82
C GLY A 421 -31.89 -4.12 -5.54
N THR A 422 -33.02 -3.41 -5.63
CA THR A 422 -33.93 -3.22 -4.50
C THR A 422 -34.29 -4.54 -3.83
N ARG A 423 -34.63 -5.56 -4.62
CA ARG A 423 -35.05 -6.85 -4.07
C ARG A 423 -33.91 -7.60 -3.36
N VAL A 424 -32.69 -7.52 -3.89
CA VAL A 424 -31.50 -8.11 -3.25
C VAL A 424 -31.28 -7.52 -1.86
N ILE A 425 -31.44 -6.20 -1.69
CA ILE A 425 -31.36 -5.57 -0.37
C ILE A 425 -32.47 -6.06 0.54
N GLN A 426 -33.73 -6.07 0.08
CA GLN A 426 -34.86 -6.52 0.89
C GLN A 426 -34.70 -7.95 1.40
N ASP A 427 -34.19 -8.86 0.56
CA ASP A 427 -33.99 -10.27 0.96
C ASP A 427 -32.80 -10.44 1.94
N ASN A 428 -31.87 -9.49 2.01
CA ASN A 428 -30.63 -9.58 2.79
C ASN A 428 -30.42 -8.41 3.79
N GLN A 429 -31.49 -7.67 4.10
CA GLN A 429 -31.42 -6.38 4.81
C GLN A 429 -30.67 -6.48 6.15
N ASP A 430 -30.94 -7.52 6.94
CA ASP A 430 -30.35 -7.67 8.28
C ASP A 430 -28.83 -7.94 8.18
N LYS A 431 -28.41 -8.79 7.23
CA LYS A 431 -26.99 -9.07 6.97
C LYS A 431 -26.22 -7.80 6.61
N TYR A 432 -26.78 -6.96 5.74
CA TYR A 432 -26.11 -5.72 5.33
C TYR A 432 -26.13 -4.65 6.42
N MET A 433 -27.19 -4.59 7.22
CA MET A 433 -27.24 -3.71 8.38
C MET A 433 -26.23 -4.10 9.45
N ASP A 434 -26.04 -5.38 9.74
CA ASP A 434 -25.01 -5.86 10.66
C ASP A 434 -23.61 -5.41 10.21
N ALA A 435 -23.28 -5.63 8.92
CA ALA A 435 -22.02 -5.17 8.33
C ALA A 435 -21.86 -3.65 8.38
N ALA A 436 -22.95 -2.89 8.30
CA ALA A 436 -22.91 -1.44 8.42
C ALA A 436 -22.60 -0.98 9.85
N TRP A 437 -23.24 -1.59 10.86
CA TRP A 437 -23.05 -1.24 12.26
C TRP A 437 -21.62 -1.55 12.77
N GLU A 438 -20.97 -2.58 12.25
CA GLU A 438 -19.56 -2.88 12.57
C GLU A 438 -18.61 -1.72 12.19
N GLN A 439 -18.94 -0.93 11.16
CA GLN A 439 -18.06 0.13 10.64
C GLN A 439 -18.24 1.49 11.34
N VAL A 440 -19.37 1.72 12.03
CA VAL A 440 -19.79 3.08 12.42
C VAL A 440 -19.34 3.52 13.82
N GLY A 441 -18.80 2.60 14.64
CA GLY A 441 -18.57 2.82 16.08
C GLY A 441 -17.91 4.16 16.43
N ASN A 442 -16.81 4.52 15.75
CA ASN A 442 -16.08 5.77 16.00
C ASN A 442 -16.81 7.03 15.47
N VAL A 443 -17.63 6.90 14.42
CA VAL A 443 -18.39 8.01 13.83
C VAL A 443 -19.48 8.48 14.79
N LEU A 444 -20.16 7.55 15.48
CA LEU A 444 -21.19 7.89 16.47
C LEU A 444 -20.63 8.68 17.66
N GLU A 445 -19.42 8.33 18.11
CA GLU A 445 -18.73 9.10 19.14
C GLU A 445 -18.39 10.52 18.64
N ALA A 446 -17.91 10.64 17.39
CA ALA A 446 -17.59 11.92 16.78
C ALA A 446 -18.84 12.82 16.62
N GLN A 447 -19.96 12.27 16.16
CA GLN A 447 -21.24 12.98 16.06
C GLN A 447 -21.71 13.49 17.41
N ARG A 448 -21.66 12.64 18.45
CA ARG A 448 -22.05 13.02 19.81
C ARG A 448 -21.22 14.21 20.31
N ARG A 449 -19.90 14.19 20.08
CA ARG A 449 -18.99 15.29 20.44
C ARG A 449 -19.28 16.57 19.64
N ILE A 450 -19.64 16.45 18.36
CA ILE A 450 -20.02 17.61 17.52
C ILE A 450 -21.35 18.21 17.98
N ARG A 451 -22.37 17.40 18.28
CA ARG A 451 -23.66 17.88 18.84
C ARG A 451 -23.46 18.66 20.12
N PHE A 452 -22.68 18.13 21.06
CA PHE A 452 -22.31 18.87 22.27
C PHE A 452 -21.52 20.14 21.95
N GLY A 453 -20.68 20.11 20.92
CA GLY A 453 -19.98 21.27 20.40
C GLY A 453 -20.89 22.36 19.85
N GLN A 454 -21.88 22.00 19.03
CA GLN A 454 -22.84 22.93 18.46
C GLN A 454 -23.69 23.57 19.55
N PHE A 455 -24.13 22.78 20.53
CA PHE A 455 -24.79 23.29 21.73
C PHE A 455 -23.88 24.28 22.49
N ALA A 456 -22.61 23.91 22.72
CA ALA A 456 -21.64 24.78 23.39
C ALA A 456 -21.36 26.08 22.62
N VAL A 457 -21.33 26.04 21.28
CA VAL A 457 -21.25 27.24 20.43
C VAL A 457 -22.44 28.13 20.71
N LYS A 458 -23.68 27.61 20.63
CA LYS A 458 -24.88 28.43 20.80
C LYS A 458 -25.00 29.03 22.19
N VAL A 459 -24.67 28.28 23.24
CA VAL A 459 -24.66 28.83 24.61
C VAL A 459 -23.57 29.90 24.75
N SER A 460 -22.36 29.65 24.24
CA SER A 460 -21.24 30.58 24.41
C SER A 460 -21.38 31.85 23.55
N GLU A 461 -22.03 31.76 22.39
CA GLU A 461 -22.40 32.88 21.52
C GLU A 461 -23.30 33.87 22.28
N ILE A 462 -24.29 33.38 23.03
CA ILE A 462 -25.13 34.23 23.89
C ILE A 462 -24.28 34.98 24.94
N TRP A 463 -23.33 34.30 25.61
CA TRP A 463 -22.45 34.96 26.59
C TRP A 463 -21.51 35.98 25.94
N TYR A 464 -20.98 35.65 24.75
CA TYR A 464 -20.11 36.52 23.97
C TYR A 464 -20.84 37.81 23.57
N ASP A 465 -22.04 37.69 23.02
CA ASP A 465 -22.83 38.82 22.52
C ASP A 465 -23.48 39.64 23.63
N ARG A 466 -24.00 38.98 24.67
CA ARG A 466 -24.77 39.67 25.73
C ARG A 466 -23.88 40.27 26.82
N HIS A 467 -22.70 39.72 27.07
CA HIS A 467 -21.85 40.13 28.19
C HIS A 467 -20.48 40.62 27.77
N LEU A 468 -19.79 39.95 26.85
CA LEU A 468 -18.41 40.31 26.50
C LEU A 468 -18.35 41.48 25.52
N LEU A 469 -19.09 41.46 24.42
CA LEU A 469 -19.11 42.57 23.45
C LEU A 469 -19.57 43.90 24.07
N PRO A 470 -20.66 43.95 24.88
CA PRO A 470 -21.06 45.18 25.56
C PRO A 470 -20.00 45.67 26.56
N LEU A 471 -19.29 44.76 27.24
CA LEU A 471 -18.21 45.14 28.17
C LEU A 471 -17.06 45.87 27.46
N VAL A 472 -16.73 45.45 26.23
CA VAL A 472 -15.71 46.11 25.39
C VAL A 472 -16.15 47.53 25.00
N GLY A 473 -17.45 47.74 24.76
CA GLY A 473 -18.02 49.07 24.49
C GLY A 473 -18.01 50.00 25.70
N VAL A 474 -18.08 49.46 26.92
CA VAL A 474 -18.09 50.25 28.17
C VAL A 474 -16.68 50.51 28.71
N SER A 475 -15.80 49.50 28.74
CA SER A 475 -14.41 49.65 29.17
C SER A 475 -13.55 48.52 28.62
N ARG A 476 -12.71 48.88 27.65
CA ARG A 476 -11.74 47.98 27.02
C ARG A 476 -10.72 47.43 28.02
N GLN A 477 -10.34 48.20 29.04
CA GLN A 477 -9.43 47.73 30.09
C GLN A 477 -10.05 46.64 30.96
N LYS A 478 -11.34 46.75 31.31
CA LYS A 478 -12.04 45.70 32.07
C LYS A 478 -12.15 44.42 31.26
N ALA A 479 -12.40 44.52 29.95
CA ALA A 479 -12.38 43.37 29.06
C ALA A 479 -10.99 42.72 29.00
N LEU A 480 -9.91 43.49 28.84
CA LEU A 480 -8.53 42.99 28.85
C LEU A 480 -8.15 42.33 30.19
N LEU A 481 -8.61 42.88 31.31
CA LEU A 481 -8.43 42.29 32.64
C LEU A 481 -9.22 41.00 32.86
N LEU A 482 -10.42 40.90 32.29
CA LEU A 482 -11.24 39.69 32.31
C LEU A 482 -10.53 38.57 31.53
N MET A 483 -9.99 38.91 30.35
CA MET A 483 -9.29 38.00 29.44
C MET A 483 -7.83 37.72 29.81
N ALA A 484 -7.28 38.39 30.83
CA ALA A 484 -5.87 38.29 31.22
C ALA A 484 -5.27 36.87 31.31
N PRO A 485 -5.98 35.84 31.81
CA PRO A 485 -5.47 34.46 31.81
C PRO A 485 -5.13 33.92 30.41
N LEU A 486 -5.75 34.47 29.36
CA LEU A 486 -5.58 34.05 27.97
C LEU A 486 -4.45 34.79 27.24
N ASN A 487 -3.87 35.86 27.81
CA ASN A 487 -2.85 36.69 27.17
C ASN A 487 -1.59 35.93 26.75
N LYS A 488 -1.31 34.77 27.37
CA LYS A 488 -0.19 33.89 27.01
C LYS A 488 -0.47 33.03 25.77
N ARG A 489 -1.73 32.92 25.34
CA ARG A 489 -2.18 32.06 24.23
C ARG A 489 -2.69 32.87 23.02
N ILE A 490 -2.99 34.15 23.22
CA ILE A 490 -3.45 35.05 22.17
C ILE A 490 -2.24 35.76 21.56
N LEU A 491 -2.12 35.68 20.24
CA LEU A 491 -1.11 36.40 19.46
C LEU A 491 -1.59 37.81 19.12
N ALA A 492 -0.70 38.78 19.24
CA ALA A 492 -0.80 40.15 18.76
C ALA A 492 0.41 40.43 17.85
N GLY A 493 0.21 40.34 16.54
CA GLY A 493 1.31 40.28 15.57
C GLY A 493 2.09 38.96 15.68
N ALA A 494 3.42 39.04 15.71
CA ALA A 494 4.31 37.86 15.81
C ALA A 494 4.47 37.31 17.23
N PHE A 495 4.00 38.04 18.26
CA PHE A 495 4.22 37.69 19.67
C PHE A 495 2.90 37.55 20.44
N THR A 496 2.94 36.98 21.64
CA THR A 496 1.76 36.91 22.51
C THR A 496 1.46 38.25 23.18
N ILE A 497 0.20 38.51 23.55
CA ILE A 497 -0.18 39.71 24.33
C ILE A 497 0.66 39.80 25.62
N HIS A 498 0.94 38.66 26.27
CA HIS A 498 1.81 38.60 27.45
C HIS A 498 3.25 39.06 27.16
N HIS A 499 3.81 38.67 26.02
CA HIS A 499 5.15 39.12 25.61
C HIS A 499 5.16 40.63 25.31
N ALA A 500 4.16 41.12 24.58
CA ALA A 500 4.01 42.55 24.30
C ALA A 500 3.92 43.39 25.60
N GLN A 501 3.22 42.88 26.62
CA GLN A 501 3.18 43.49 27.95
C GLN A 501 4.56 43.54 28.62
N ALA A 502 5.32 42.44 28.59
CA ALA A 502 6.65 42.38 29.20
C ALA A 502 7.64 43.41 28.62
N SER A 503 7.54 43.70 27.32
CA SER A 503 8.38 44.68 26.63
C SER A 503 7.88 46.14 26.69
N SER A 504 6.78 46.41 27.40
CA SER A 504 6.10 47.72 27.40
C SER A 504 6.07 48.41 28.76
N LEU A 505 5.56 49.64 28.81
CA LEU A 505 5.26 50.33 30.07
C LEU A 505 4.23 49.55 30.91
N LEU A 506 3.33 48.81 30.26
CA LEU A 506 2.32 47.97 30.90
C LEU A 506 2.84 46.55 31.17
N GLN A 507 3.53 46.38 32.30
CA GLN A 507 4.09 45.09 32.70
C GLN A 507 3.00 44.02 33.00
N PRO A 508 3.26 42.70 32.83
CA PRO A 508 2.27 41.64 33.05
C PRO A 508 1.63 41.62 34.45
N VAL A 509 2.33 42.16 35.46
CA VAL A 509 1.80 42.33 36.82
C VAL A 509 0.53 43.18 36.84
N MET A 510 0.38 44.12 35.89
CA MET A 510 -0.77 45.00 35.75
C MET A 510 -2.07 44.29 35.37
N THR A 511 -1.99 43.05 34.88
CA THR A 511 -3.16 42.20 34.59
C THR A 511 -3.24 40.97 35.48
N SER A 512 -2.38 40.90 36.51
CA SER A 512 -2.27 39.74 37.39
C SER A 512 -3.46 39.57 38.34
N ALA A 513 -3.68 38.33 38.80
CA ALA A 513 -4.73 38.05 39.79
C ALA A 513 -4.52 38.78 41.15
N PRO A 514 -3.28 38.87 41.70
CA PRO A 514 -3.05 39.65 42.91
C PRO A 514 -3.46 41.12 42.76
N LEU A 515 -3.07 41.79 41.68
CA LEU A 515 -3.44 43.19 41.46
C LEU A 515 -4.96 43.34 41.37
N ARG A 516 -5.65 42.50 40.58
CA ARG A 516 -7.13 42.51 40.47
C ARG A 516 -7.83 42.40 41.83
N ARG A 517 -7.29 41.58 42.76
CA ARG A 517 -7.83 41.45 44.12
C ARG A 517 -7.61 42.73 44.94
N VAL A 518 -6.43 43.34 44.80
CA VAL A 518 -6.07 44.59 45.48
C VAL A 518 -6.92 45.76 44.99
N ILE A 519 -7.16 45.87 43.67
CA ILE A 519 -7.89 46.99 43.03
C ILE A 519 -9.42 46.83 43.00
N ARG A 520 -10.00 45.91 43.77
CA ARG A 520 -11.44 45.64 43.73
C ARG A 520 -12.27 46.89 44.13
N PRO A 521 -13.38 47.22 43.44
CA PRO A 521 -14.16 48.46 43.66
C PRO A 521 -14.75 48.70 45.06
N ARG A 522 -14.62 47.74 45.99
CA ARG A 522 -15.08 47.81 47.39
C ARG A 522 -14.02 47.34 48.40
N GLY A 523 -12.76 47.29 47.99
CA GLY A 523 -11.67 46.87 48.86
C GLY A 523 -11.29 47.98 49.84
N ARG A 524 -11.06 47.65 51.12
CA ARG A 524 -10.65 48.62 52.16
C ARG A 524 -9.50 49.53 51.72
N LEU A 525 -8.50 48.99 51.01
CA LEU A 525 -7.37 49.77 50.48
C LEU A 525 -7.82 50.78 49.41
N ILE A 526 -8.60 50.35 48.41
CA ILE A 526 -9.06 51.22 47.32
C ILE A 526 -10.01 52.30 47.84
N SER A 527 -10.87 51.96 48.80
CA SER A 527 -11.76 52.92 49.47
C SER A 527 -11.01 53.96 50.33
N ALA A 528 -9.76 53.67 50.72
CA ALA A 528 -8.90 54.60 51.49
C ALA A 528 -7.96 55.42 50.58
N LEU A 529 -7.82 55.06 49.30
CA LEU A 529 -7.00 55.76 48.33
C LEU A 529 -7.80 56.89 47.65
N PRO A 530 -7.16 57.99 47.24
CA PRO A 530 -7.83 59.18 46.72
C PRO A 530 -8.26 59.03 45.25
N PHE A 531 -9.01 57.98 44.95
CA PHE A 531 -9.68 57.82 43.66
C PHE A 531 -10.99 58.63 43.66
N ASP A 532 -11.20 59.44 42.63
CA ASP A 532 -12.37 60.30 42.45
C ASP A 532 -13.03 60.04 41.09
N ALA A 533 -14.15 60.71 40.80
CA ALA A 533 -14.84 60.56 39.52
C ALA A 533 -14.00 61.00 38.31
N ALA A 534 -12.97 61.83 38.51
CA ALA A 534 -12.05 62.27 37.47
C ALA A 534 -10.88 61.29 37.26
N ARG A 535 -10.57 60.44 38.24
CA ARG A 535 -9.50 59.44 38.23
C ARG A 535 -10.02 58.12 38.78
N PRO A 536 -10.90 57.42 38.05
CA PRO A 536 -11.47 56.19 38.53
C PRO A 536 -10.41 55.05 38.56
N PRO A 537 -10.54 54.07 39.47
CA PRO A 537 -9.55 52.98 39.62
C PRO A 537 -9.36 52.12 38.37
N ASP A 538 -10.35 52.07 37.48
CA ASP A 538 -10.31 51.29 36.23
C ASP A 538 -9.42 51.91 35.14
N GLN A 539 -9.13 53.21 35.21
CA GLN A 539 -8.17 53.87 34.32
C GLN A 539 -6.71 53.65 34.71
N LEU A 540 -6.42 52.97 35.82
CA LEU A 540 -5.05 52.76 36.31
C LEU A 540 -4.12 52.13 35.25
N ILE A 541 -4.62 51.15 34.49
CA ILE A 541 -3.86 50.47 33.43
C ILE A 541 -3.47 51.44 32.31
N GLU A 542 -4.41 52.29 31.89
CA GLU A 542 -4.18 53.27 30.85
C GLU A 542 -3.21 54.37 31.31
N ARG A 543 -3.33 54.82 32.55
CA ARG A 543 -2.44 55.82 33.14
C ARG A 543 -1.02 55.31 33.31
N VAL A 544 -0.85 54.04 33.69
CA VAL A 544 0.48 53.38 33.69
C VAL A 544 1.02 53.24 32.27
N ASN A 545 0.18 52.86 31.31
CA ASN A 545 0.58 52.72 29.91
C ASN A 545 1.00 54.08 29.30
N ARG A 546 0.37 55.19 29.69
CA ARG A 546 0.74 56.56 29.31
C ARG A 546 1.94 57.13 30.07
N GLY A 547 2.45 56.42 31.08
CA GLY A 547 3.58 56.86 31.92
C GLY A 547 3.22 57.90 32.98
N GLU A 548 1.93 58.17 33.21
CA GLU A 548 1.46 59.13 34.23
C GLU A 548 1.64 58.60 35.67
N VAL A 549 1.74 57.27 35.81
CA VAL A 549 1.89 56.59 37.10
C VAL A 549 3.02 55.57 36.99
N SER A 550 4.04 55.69 37.83
CA SER A 550 5.18 54.77 37.92
C SER A 550 5.32 54.23 39.34
N ALA A 551 5.68 52.94 39.47
CA ALA A 551 6.02 52.33 40.76
C ALA A 551 7.39 52.79 41.28
N ALA A 552 8.22 53.35 40.41
CA ALA A 552 9.54 53.89 40.73
C ALA A 552 9.63 55.34 40.23
N PRO A 553 9.33 56.35 41.07
CA PRO A 553 9.60 57.74 40.72
C PRO A 553 11.11 57.98 40.58
N PRO A 554 11.55 58.99 39.80
CA PRO A 554 12.97 59.33 39.69
C PRO A 554 13.55 59.64 41.08
N LYS A 555 14.77 59.14 41.35
CA LYS A 555 15.48 59.39 42.62
C LYS A 555 15.73 60.89 42.77
N GLN A 556 15.44 61.44 43.93
CA GLN A 556 15.75 62.83 44.29
C GLN A 556 16.91 62.86 45.29
N THR A 557 17.78 63.86 45.19
CA THR A 557 18.89 64.05 46.13
C THR A 557 18.35 64.39 47.52
N PRO A 558 18.77 63.70 48.60
CA PRO A 558 18.31 63.99 49.95
C PRO A 558 18.66 65.42 50.40
N PRO A 559 17.74 66.14 51.08
CA PRO A 559 18.03 67.45 51.64
C PRO A 559 19.08 67.33 52.76
N GLY A 560 20.21 68.03 52.62
CA GLY A 560 21.31 68.07 53.61
C GLY A 560 22.59 67.32 53.19
N LEU A 561 22.60 66.59 52.08
CA LEU A 561 23.81 65.97 51.54
C LEU A 561 24.54 66.97 50.63
N PHE A 562 25.79 67.32 50.98
CA PHE A 562 26.62 68.22 50.16
C PHE A 562 27.21 67.42 49.00
N THR A 563 26.72 67.63 47.77
CA THR A 563 27.17 66.87 46.59
C THR A 563 28.46 67.44 46.02
N ALA A 564 29.18 66.64 45.20
CA ALA A 564 30.38 67.09 44.49
C ALA A 564 30.08 68.33 43.62
N ASP A 565 28.90 68.39 43.00
CA ASP A 565 28.46 69.55 42.23
C ASP A 565 28.20 70.77 43.11
N GLN A 566 27.62 70.60 44.30
CA GLN A 566 27.45 71.69 45.27
C GLN A 566 28.80 72.21 45.79
N ALA A 567 29.79 71.32 45.97
CA ALA A 567 31.16 71.70 46.33
C ALA A 567 31.88 72.44 45.19
N ALA A 568 31.71 71.96 43.95
CA ALA A 568 32.20 72.61 42.76
C ALA A 568 31.62 74.02 42.62
N ASP A 569 30.31 74.18 42.79
CA ASP A 569 29.64 75.47 42.67
C ASP A 569 30.08 76.46 43.77
N ALA A 570 30.43 75.98 44.97
CA ALA A 570 30.93 76.81 46.07
C ALA A 570 32.32 77.43 45.82
N LEU A 571 33.12 76.88 44.90
CA LEU A 571 34.44 77.42 44.54
C LEU A 571 34.37 78.63 43.59
N VAL A 572 33.21 78.88 42.98
CA VAL A 572 33.03 80.04 42.10
C VAL A 572 32.97 81.32 42.96
N PRO A 573 33.84 82.33 42.74
CA PRO A 573 33.84 83.54 43.56
C PRO A 573 32.49 84.26 43.48
N ALA A 574 31.85 84.53 44.63
CA ALA A 574 30.53 85.17 44.68
C ALA A 574 30.49 86.58 44.04
N ALA A 575 31.65 87.23 43.92
CA ALA A 575 31.79 88.54 43.27
C ALA A 575 31.81 88.47 41.72
N ALA A 576 31.89 87.28 41.12
CA ALA A 576 31.90 87.09 39.67
C ALA A 576 30.46 86.97 39.12
N PRO A 577 30.02 87.83 38.17
CA PRO A 577 28.69 87.70 37.57
C PRO A 577 28.51 86.36 36.83
N PRO A 578 27.35 85.68 36.90
CA PRO A 578 27.15 84.34 36.34
C PRO A 578 27.47 84.24 34.84
N TRP A 579 27.12 85.27 34.06
CA TRP A 579 27.43 85.31 32.65
C TRP A 579 28.95 85.38 32.38
N VAL A 580 29.73 86.07 33.22
CA VAL A 580 31.21 86.11 33.09
C VAL A 580 31.79 84.72 33.40
N VAL A 581 31.24 84.03 34.39
CA VAL A 581 31.61 82.66 34.73
C VAL A 581 31.32 81.73 33.55
N ASP A 582 30.15 81.79 32.93
CA ASP A 582 29.81 80.98 31.75
C ASP A 582 30.73 81.28 30.54
N TRP A 583 31.11 82.54 30.34
CA TRP A 583 32.11 82.91 29.32
C TRP A 583 33.51 82.38 29.65
N LEU A 584 33.92 82.39 30.92
CA LEU A 584 35.18 81.80 31.37
C LEU A 584 35.18 80.27 31.22
N LYS A 585 34.05 79.59 31.48
CA LYS A 585 33.87 78.14 31.25
C LYS A 585 34.06 77.77 29.78
N ARG A 586 33.44 78.55 28.88
CA ARG A 586 33.51 78.29 27.43
C ARG A 586 34.85 78.72 26.81
N LEU A 587 35.48 79.79 27.32
CA LEU A 587 36.71 80.37 26.76
C LEU A 587 37.75 80.65 27.86
N PRO A 588 38.64 79.68 28.18
CA PRO A 588 39.63 79.83 29.26
C PRO A 588 40.65 80.96 29.04
N ARG A 589 40.84 81.40 27.79
CA ARG A 589 41.80 82.46 27.39
C ARG A 589 41.18 83.87 27.37
N LEU A 590 39.95 84.03 27.86
CA LEU A 590 39.22 85.31 27.91
C LEU A 590 40.05 86.48 28.49
N PRO A 591 40.84 86.33 29.58
CA PRO A 591 41.62 87.46 30.13
C PRO A 591 42.65 88.03 29.13
N TRP A 592 43.21 87.19 28.27
CA TRP A 592 44.15 87.61 27.23
C TRP A 592 43.44 88.24 26.03
N LEU A 593 42.27 87.71 25.66
CA LEU A 593 41.43 88.27 24.60
C LEU A 593 41.00 89.70 24.92
N VAL A 594 40.69 90.01 26.19
CA VAL A 594 40.33 91.38 26.60
C VAL A 594 41.45 92.37 26.33
N ILE A 595 42.72 92.01 26.58
CA ILE A 595 43.85 92.87 26.23
C ILE A 595 44.02 92.99 24.72
N LEU A 596 43.89 91.90 23.98
CA LEU A 596 44.09 91.91 22.53
C LEU A 596 43.04 92.81 21.85
N VAL A 597 41.78 92.72 22.29
CA VAL A 597 40.69 93.59 21.84
C VAL A 597 40.95 95.05 22.25
N ALA A 598 41.43 95.29 23.46
CA ALA A 598 41.73 96.64 23.91
C ALA A 598 42.90 97.29 23.18
N ILE A 599 43.94 96.53 22.82
CA ILE A 599 45.02 97.02 21.95
C ILE A 599 44.46 97.38 20.59
N LEU A 600 43.57 96.56 20.03
CA LEU A 600 42.92 96.84 18.75
C LEU A 600 42.10 98.14 18.81
N ILE A 601 41.31 98.32 19.87
CA ILE A 601 40.50 99.53 20.10
C ILE A 601 41.41 100.74 20.34
N ALA A 602 42.50 100.60 21.09
CA ALA A 602 43.47 101.67 21.33
C ALA A 602 44.16 102.10 20.04
N LEU A 603 44.51 101.15 19.16
CA LEU A 603 45.02 101.42 17.82
C LEU A 603 43.97 102.15 16.99
N LEU A 604 42.70 101.72 17.04
CA LEU A 604 41.60 102.38 16.35
C LEU A 604 41.40 103.82 16.83
N CYS A 605 41.47 104.07 18.14
CA CYS A 605 41.37 105.40 18.75
C CYS A 605 42.52 106.30 18.30
N LEU A 606 43.74 105.78 18.20
CA LEU A 606 44.90 106.53 17.69
C LEU A 606 44.80 106.86 16.20
N LEU A 607 44.09 106.03 15.42
CA LEU A 607 43.98 106.15 13.95
C LEU A 607 42.80 107.02 13.50
N LEU A 608 41.68 106.97 14.22
CA LEU A 608 40.41 107.60 13.82
C LEU A 608 40.12 108.93 14.53
N LEU A 609 40.81 109.21 15.64
CA LEU A 609 40.57 110.41 16.44
C LEU A 609 41.75 111.38 16.34
N SER A 610 41.51 112.66 16.63
CA SER A 610 42.58 113.66 16.64
C SER A 610 43.70 113.24 17.61
N PRO A 611 44.97 113.60 17.36
CA PRO A 611 46.12 113.05 18.09
C PRO A 611 46.03 113.20 19.61
N THR A 612 45.44 114.29 20.10
CA THR A 612 45.27 114.55 21.54
C THR A 612 44.16 113.69 22.16
N ILE A 613 43.05 113.50 21.47
CA ILE A 613 41.91 112.70 21.95
C ILE A 613 42.22 111.21 21.82
N GLY A 614 42.81 110.80 20.69
CA GLY A 614 43.16 109.42 20.38
C GLY A 614 44.13 108.82 21.39
N VAL A 615 45.18 109.56 21.80
CA VAL A 615 46.14 109.10 22.81
C VAL A 615 45.50 108.94 24.18
N LEU A 616 44.68 109.91 24.61
CA LEU A 616 44.00 109.84 25.92
C LEU A 616 43.02 108.67 26.00
N LEU A 617 42.22 108.45 24.95
CA LEU A 617 41.29 107.33 24.89
C LEU A 617 42.01 105.98 24.76
N ALA A 618 43.08 105.90 23.97
CA ALA A 618 43.89 104.68 23.85
C ALA A 618 44.52 104.29 25.20
N ALA A 619 45.06 105.25 25.94
CA ALA A 619 45.60 105.01 27.27
C ALA A 619 44.52 104.56 28.27
N LEU A 620 43.33 105.17 28.22
CA LEU A 620 42.20 104.80 29.07
C LEU A 620 41.71 103.37 28.76
N VAL A 621 41.54 103.03 27.48
CA VAL A 621 41.08 101.70 27.05
C VAL A 621 42.07 100.62 27.48
N ILE A 622 43.38 100.85 27.32
CA ILE A 622 44.40 99.91 27.78
C ILE A 622 44.40 99.81 29.30
N ALA A 623 44.28 100.92 30.04
CA ALA A 623 44.24 100.89 31.50
C ALA A 623 43.02 100.11 32.03
N VAL A 624 41.84 100.36 31.46
CA VAL A 624 40.61 99.63 31.78
C VAL A 624 40.74 98.15 31.45
N ALA A 625 41.32 97.80 30.31
CA ALA A 625 41.51 96.41 29.91
C ALA A 625 42.54 95.66 30.75
N VAL A 626 43.61 96.33 31.19
CA VAL A 626 44.58 95.76 32.14
C VAL A 626 43.92 95.52 33.48
N TYR A 627 43.06 96.44 33.93
CA TYR A 627 42.28 96.29 35.16
C TYR A 627 41.28 95.11 35.06
N LEU A 628 40.51 95.04 33.96
CA LEU A 628 39.60 93.94 33.67
C LEU A 628 40.32 92.59 33.56
N ARG A 629 41.48 92.53 32.89
CA ARG A 629 42.29 91.30 32.85
C ARG A 629 42.76 90.89 34.23
N ARG A 630 43.14 91.86 35.08
CA ARG A 630 43.52 91.57 36.47
C ARG A 630 42.36 90.93 37.24
N TRP A 631 41.15 91.43 37.10
CA TRP A 631 39.94 90.82 37.68
C TRP A 631 39.62 89.44 37.09
N LEU A 632 39.63 89.30 35.77
CA LEU A 632 39.36 88.01 35.13
C LEU A 632 40.43 86.96 35.49
N ASN A 633 41.69 87.34 35.62
CA ASN A 633 42.76 86.45 36.10
C ASN A 633 42.60 86.08 37.58
N GLN A 634 41.90 86.88 38.39
CA GLN A 634 41.56 86.50 39.77
C GLN A 634 40.46 85.43 39.79
N TRP A 635 39.50 85.47 38.87
CA TRP A 635 38.37 84.52 38.86
C TRP A 635 38.61 83.25 38.04
N ALA A 636 39.35 83.33 36.93
CA ALA A 636 39.56 82.21 36.01
C ALA A 636 40.07 80.91 36.67
N PRO A 637 41.05 80.94 37.61
CA PRO A 637 41.55 79.72 38.25
C PRO A 637 40.47 79.03 39.10
N SER A 638 39.63 79.80 39.78
CA SER A 638 38.56 79.27 40.64
C SER A 638 37.43 78.65 39.83
N VAL A 639 37.08 79.24 38.69
CA VAL A 639 36.07 78.68 37.75
C VAL A 639 36.57 77.39 37.10
N ALA A 640 37.85 77.33 36.72
CA ALA A 640 38.44 76.11 36.17
C ALA A 640 38.51 74.98 37.23
N ALA A 641 38.83 75.31 38.48
CA ALA A 641 38.83 74.34 39.58
C ALA A 641 37.42 73.81 39.89
N SER A 642 36.40 74.66 39.83
CA SER A 642 34.98 74.27 39.96
C SER A 642 34.57 73.23 38.92
N GLU A 643 34.84 73.49 37.63
CA GLU A 643 34.44 72.57 36.56
C GLU A 643 35.16 71.22 36.61
N ALA A 644 36.40 71.17 37.12
CA ALA A 644 37.14 69.92 37.30
C ALA A 644 36.59 69.02 38.43
N LEU A 645 35.76 69.56 39.33
CA LEU A 645 35.19 68.85 40.47
C LEU A 645 33.77 68.32 40.22
N LYS A 646 33.12 68.72 39.13
CA LYS A 646 31.76 68.27 38.77
C LYS A 646 31.74 66.81 38.38
N GLU A 647 30.68 66.10 38.81
CA GLU A 647 30.54 64.66 38.60
C GLU A 647 30.52 64.30 37.10
N ASP A 648 29.85 65.12 36.28
CA ASP A 648 29.78 64.96 34.82
C ASP A 648 31.14 65.14 34.11
N ASN A 649 32.10 65.81 34.75
CA ASN A 649 33.44 66.10 34.20
C ASN A 649 34.54 65.23 34.83
N GLN A 650 34.19 64.18 35.57
CA GLN A 650 35.13 63.18 36.09
C GLN A 650 35.60 62.24 34.97
N THR A 651 36.42 62.76 34.05
CA THR A 651 36.96 62.02 32.91
C THR A 651 38.46 61.76 33.06
N PRO A 652 39.03 60.69 32.46
CA PRO A 652 40.46 60.46 32.47
C PRO A 652 41.29 61.67 31.97
N GLU A 653 40.76 62.40 30.98
CA GLU A 653 41.39 63.60 30.41
C GLU A 653 41.40 64.78 31.39
N ALA A 654 40.40 64.89 32.26
CA ALA A 654 40.38 65.92 33.30
C ALA A 654 41.51 65.70 34.33
N VAL A 655 41.89 64.45 34.60
CA VAL A 655 43.02 64.12 35.46
C VAL A 655 44.36 64.50 34.82
N ASP A 656 44.49 64.38 33.50
CA ASP A 656 45.68 64.82 32.76
C ASP A 656 45.93 66.33 32.86
N ALA A 657 44.85 67.12 32.93
CA ALA A 657 44.94 68.57 33.03
C ALA A 657 45.30 69.08 34.45
N MET A 658 45.34 68.19 35.46
CA MET A 658 45.62 68.58 36.85
C MET A 658 47.09 69.00 37.04
N PRO A 659 47.36 70.10 37.79
CA PRO A 659 48.72 70.57 38.02
C PRO A 659 49.59 69.52 38.74
N GLY A 660 50.90 69.62 38.56
CA GLY A 660 51.87 68.77 39.25
C GLY A 660 51.94 69.06 40.76
N ALA A 661 51.99 68.01 41.57
CA ALA A 661 52.11 68.06 43.02
C ALA A 661 53.46 67.45 43.48
N GLY A 662 54.44 68.34 43.68
CA GLY A 662 55.76 67.99 44.17
C GLY A 662 55.72 67.59 45.64
N GLY A 663 56.09 66.34 45.93
CA GLY A 663 56.09 65.79 47.28
C GLY A 663 54.75 65.21 47.76
N PHE A 664 53.73 65.08 46.89
CA PHE A 664 52.47 64.44 47.26
C PHE A 664 52.68 63.06 47.89
N VAL A 665 52.01 62.83 49.02
CA VAL A 665 51.92 61.57 49.75
C VAL A 665 50.50 61.44 50.28
N ILE A 666 49.98 60.22 50.37
CA ILE A 666 48.64 60.00 50.94
C ILE A 666 48.77 60.06 52.47
N THR A 667 48.03 60.98 53.09
CA THR A 667 48.02 61.15 54.56
C THR A 667 46.62 60.93 55.12
N GLU A 668 46.54 60.72 56.43
CA GLU A 668 45.26 60.69 57.14
C GLU A 668 44.60 62.09 57.13
N PRO A 669 43.25 62.15 57.16
CA PRO A 669 42.50 63.38 57.34
C PRO A 669 43.03 64.18 58.55
N ASP A 670 43.07 65.51 58.45
CA ASP A 670 43.54 66.44 59.49
C ASP A 670 45.04 66.42 59.84
N SER A 671 45.87 65.67 59.09
CA SER A 671 47.33 65.64 59.27
C SER A 671 48.04 67.00 59.08
N GLY A 672 47.34 68.00 58.54
CA GLY A 672 47.89 69.35 58.27
C GLY A 672 48.92 69.41 57.15
N TYR A 673 49.22 68.28 56.51
CA TYR A 673 50.17 68.19 55.41
C TYR A 673 49.60 68.81 54.13
N VAL A 674 50.34 69.74 53.54
CA VAL A 674 49.98 70.39 52.26
C VAL A 674 51.11 70.12 51.25
N PRO A 675 50.84 69.40 50.15
CA PRO A 675 51.87 69.10 49.16
C PRO A 675 52.34 70.37 48.44
N GLY A 676 53.63 70.41 48.12
CA GLY A 676 54.24 71.53 47.39
C GLY A 676 53.85 71.53 45.91
N ARG A 677 53.91 72.70 45.27
CA ARG A 677 53.78 72.80 43.80
C ARG A 677 55.11 72.45 43.13
N GLY A 678 55.10 71.52 42.18
CA GLY A 678 56.30 71.02 41.50
C GLY A 678 55.97 69.86 40.55
N PRO A 679 56.95 69.23 39.87
CA PRO A 679 56.70 67.99 39.12
C PRO A 679 56.14 66.92 40.06
N ASP A 680 55.19 66.10 39.58
CA ASP A 680 54.51 65.09 40.40
C ASP A 680 55.53 64.17 41.09
N SER A 681 55.34 63.93 42.39
CA SER A 681 56.03 62.84 43.08
C SER A 681 55.63 61.48 42.49
N GLN A 682 56.42 60.44 42.72
CA GLN A 682 56.08 59.08 42.26
C GLN A 682 54.70 58.62 42.76
N GLU A 683 54.31 59.05 43.97
CA GLU A 683 53.02 58.73 44.57
C GLU A 683 51.87 59.53 43.94
N ALA A 684 52.08 60.81 43.60
CA ALA A 684 51.11 61.59 42.80
C ALA A 684 50.88 60.96 41.42
N THR A 685 51.93 60.49 40.73
CA THR A 685 51.77 59.83 39.43
C THR A 685 50.90 58.58 39.55
N ARG A 686 51.15 57.73 40.56
CA ARG A 686 50.36 56.51 40.79
C ARG A 686 48.90 56.85 41.13
N PHE A 687 48.68 57.85 41.99
CA PHE A 687 47.34 58.29 42.35
C PHE A 687 46.57 58.82 41.15
N LYS A 688 47.18 59.67 40.32
CA LYS A 688 46.56 60.16 39.06
C LYS A 688 46.24 59.01 38.10
N THR A 689 47.10 58.00 37.95
CA THR A 689 46.79 56.83 37.12
C THR A 689 45.58 56.04 37.65
N ALA A 690 45.54 55.76 38.95
CA ALA A 690 44.39 55.08 39.56
C ALA A 690 43.08 55.88 39.41
N LEU A 691 43.16 57.21 39.51
CA LEU A 691 42.01 58.10 39.36
C LEU A 691 41.46 58.07 37.92
N LYS A 692 42.34 58.01 36.91
CA LYS A 692 41.94 57.82 35.51
C LYS A 692 41.23 56.50 35.28
N GLU A 693 41.78 55.41 35.80
CA GLU A 693 41.17 54.09 35.69
C GLU A 693 39.79 54.04 36.39
N GLY A 694 39.69 54.66 37.56
CA GLY A 694 38.42 54.81 38.29
C GLY A 694 37.37 55.58 37.48
N PHE A 695 37.74 56.71 36.91
CA PHE A 695 36.84 57.52 36.07
C PHE A 695 36.41 56.79 34.78
N ALA A 696 37.31 56.03 34.15
CA ALA A 696 36.97 55.18 33.01
C ALA A 696 35.95 54.09 33.38
N LEU A 697 36.09 53.46 34.55
CA LEU A 697 35.14 52.47 35.05
C LEU A 697 33.76 53.07 35.33
N VAL A 698 33.70 54.26 35.92
CA VAL A 698 32.43 54.97 36.17
C VAL A 698 31.69 55.26 34.87
N GLN A 699 32.39 55.77 33.85
CA GLN A 699 31.80 56.01 32.53
C GLN A 699 31.29 54.72 31.87
N ALA A 700 32.10 53.65 31.86
CA ALA A 700 31.70 52.37 31.29
C ALA A 700 30.49 51.76 32.02
N SER A 701 30.43 51.89 33.35
CA SER A 701 29.31 51.42 34.17
C SER A 701 28.03 52.21 33.90
N ALA A 702 28.12 53.53 33.71
CA ALA A 702 26.99 54.37 33.36
C ALA A 702 26.38 53.98 32.00
N VAL A 703 27.22 53.66 31.01
CA VAL A 703 26.78 53.18 29.69
C VAL A 703 26.15 51.78 29.80
N ALA A 704 26.80 50.85 30.52
CA ALA A 704 26.28 49.48 30.70
C ALA A 704 24.97 49.43 31.51
N GLY A 705 24.74 50.40 32.41
CA GLY A 705 23.54 50.50 33.23
C GLY A 705 22.30 51.10 32.53
N GLY A 706 22.40 51.45 31.24
CA GLY A 706 21.29 52.04 30.48
C GLY A 706 20.12 51.07 30.29
N ALA A 707 18.99 51.31 30.98
CA ALA A 707 17.78 50.51 30.78
C ALA A 707 17.09 50.84 29.44
N PRO A 708 16.56 49.85 28.70
CA PRO A 708 15.88 50.09 27.44
C PRO A 708 14.60 50.91 27.65
N VAL A 709 14.38 51.90 26.79
CA VAL A 709 13.19 52.77 26.83
C VAL A 709 11.95 51.95 26.47
N ARG A 710 11.08 51.73 27.46
CA ARG A 710 9.79 51.03 27.28
C ARG A 710 8.77 51.93 26.60
N ARG A 711 7.99 51.38 25.68
CA ARG A 711 6.96 52.10 24.91
C ARG A 711 5.54 51.79 25.42
N PRO A 712 4.57 52.70 25.22
CA PRO A 712 3.14 52.41 25.45
C PRO A 712 2.62 51.35 24.47
N LEU A 713 1.61 50.59 24.88
CA LEU A 713 0.85 49.67 24.03
C LEU A 713 -0.44 50.30 23.51
N ASP A 714 -0.87 49.88 22.31
CA ASP A 714 -2.24 50.14 21.85
C ASP A 714 -3.21 49.18 22.53
N LEU A 715 -3.86 49.66 23.59
CA LEU A 715 -4.79 48.84 24.38
C LEU A 715 -6.08 48.54 23.62
N ASP A 716 -6.43 49.36 22.62
CA ASP A 716 -7.64 49.20 21.84
C ASP A 716 -7.48 48.06 20.84
N ASP A 717 -6.38 48.08 20.09
CA ASP A 717 -6.03 47.02 19.14
C ASP A 717 -5.83 45.68 19.86
N LEU A 718 -5.13 45.68 21.00
CA LEU A 718 -4.92 44.45 21.79
C LEU A 718 -6.23 43.88 22.32
N THR A 719 -7.16 44.73 22.78
CA THR A 719 -8.46 44.28 23.28
C THR A 719 -9.33 43.76 22.14
N ALA A 720 -9.37 44.46 21.00
CA ALA A 720 -10.09 44.00 19.80
C ALA A 720 -9.55 42.67 19.29
N THR A 721 -8.22 42.52 19.23
CA THR A 721 -7.53 41.29 18.87
C THR A 721 -7.88 40.15 19.83
N ALA A 722 -7.85 40.41 21.15
CA ALA A 722 -8.19 39.40 22.16
C ALA A 722 -9.65 38.93 22.06
N VAL A 723 -10.60 39.87 21.92
CA VAL A 723 -12.04 39.59 21.80
C VAL A 723 -12.34 38.80 20.53
N LYS A 724 -11.71 39.17 19.41
CA LYS A 724 -11.83 38.42 18.15
C LYS A 724 -11.25 37.02 18.27
N ALA A 725 -10.09 36.87 18.91
CA ALA A 725 -9.40 35.60 19.07
C ALA A 725 -10.19 34.58 19.91
N ILE A 726 -11.09 35.03 20.79
CA ILE A 726 -11.91 34.16 21.66
C ILE A 726 -13.34 33.97 21.17
N ASN A 727 -13.66 34.36 19.93
CA ASN A 727 -14.99 34.17 19.37
C ASN A 727 -15.41 32.68 19.41
N PRO A 728 -16.52 32.33 20.08
CA PRO A 728 -16.95 30.94 20.27
C PRO A 728 -17.26 30.22 18.95
N THR A 729 -17.72 30.94 17.92
CA THR A 729 -18.02 30.35 16.61
C THR A 729 -16.77 29.85 15.87
N GLN A 730 -15.58 30.30 16.28
CA GLN A 730 -14.31 29.85 15.71
C GLN A 730 -13.53 28.94 16.66
N THR A 731 -13.48 29.29 17.95
CA THR A 731 -12.62 28.61 18.93
C THR A 731 -13.15 27.23 19.32
N ILE A 732 -14.46 27.07 19.50
CA ILE A 732 -15.07 25.78 19.89
C ILE A 732 -14.98 24.76 18.75
N PRO A 733 -15.36 25.08 17.49
CA PRO A 733 -15.17 24.16 16.36
C PRO A 733 -13.72 23.73 16.18
N ARG A 734 -12.75 24.66 16.24
CA ARG A 734 -11.31 24.35 16.15
C ARG A 734 -10.86 23.41 17.26
N ARG A 735 -11.28 23.65 18.51
CA ARG A 735 -10.90 22.82 19.66
C ARG A 735 -11.46 21.41 19.55
N ILE A 736 -12.72 21.28 19.13
CA ILE A 736 -13.38 19.98 19.00
C ILE A 736 -12.79 19.21 17.82
N ARG A 737 -12.61 19.82 16.66
CA ARG A 737 -11.96 19.19 15.49
C ARG A 737 -10.57 18.66 15.80
N ALA A 738 -9.77 19.42 16.56
CA ALA A 738 -8.42 18.99 16.94
C ALA A 738 -8.39 17.73 17.84
N GLY A 739 -9.53 17.33 18.44
CA GLY A 739 -9.65 16.14 19.28
C GLY A 739 -10.56 15.04 18.70
N LEU A 740 -10.94 15.15 17.43
CA LEU A 740 -11.78 14.18 16.74
C LEU A 740 -10.99 13.43 15.68
N PHE A 741 -11.11 12.10 15.68
CA PHE A 741 -10.71 11.28 14.56
C PHE A 741 -11.91 11.10 13.63
N VAL A 742 -11.80 11.61 12.40
CA VAL A 742 -12.79 11.42 11.34
C VAL A 742 -12.06 10.82 10.15
N PRO A 743 -12.58 9.75 9.51
CA PRO A 743 -11.97 9.17 8.32
C PRO A 743 -11.72 10.24 7.24
N PRO A 744 -10.54 10.25 6.57
CA PRO A 744 -10.19 11.28 5.58
C PRO A 744 -11.24 11.52 4.50
N ARG A 745 -11.92 10.45 4.03
CA ARG A 745 -13.00 10.55 3.03
C ARG A 745 -14.16 11.43 3.49
N LEU A 746 -14.54 11.36 4.77
CA LEU A 746 -15.63 12.16 5.32
C LEU A 746 -15.20 13.61 5.56
N ILE A 747 -13.92 13.85 5.85
CA ILE A 747 -13.37 15.22 5.99
C ILE A 747 -13.49 15.95 4.65
N ALA A 748 -13.19 15.28 3.53
CA ALA A 748 -13.33 15.85 2.19
C ALA A 748 -14.79 16.22 1.84
N GLU A 749 -15.76 15.40 2.25
CA GLU A 749 -17.19 15.64 2.01
C GLU A 749 -17.78 16.75 2.90
N ILE A 750 -17.37 16.84 4.17
CA ILE A 750 -17.88 17.84 5.14
C ILE A 750 -17.32 19.26 4.87
N GLY A 751 -16.09 19.34 4.34
CA GLY A 751 -15.40 20.61 4.12
C GLY A 751 -15.14 21.40 5.41
N GLU A 752 -15.23 22.74 5.33
CA GLU A 752 -14.95 23.62 6.48
C GLU A 752 -16.14 23.80 7.45
N ALA A 753 -17.30 23.21 7.17
CA ALA A 753 -18.53 23.36 7.95
C ALA A 753 -18.53 22.53 9.25
N PHE A 754 -18.98 23.10 10.38
CA PHE A 754 -19.04 22.40 11.68
C PHE A 754 -20.36 21.65 11.84
N VAL A 755 -20.53 20.63 10.99
CA VAL A 755 -21.72 19.77 10.93
C VAL A 755 -21.38 18.35 11.36
N GLU A 756 -22.41 17.56 11.69
CA GLU A 756 -22.23 16.16 12.05
C GLU A 756 -21.69 15.38 10.84
N PRO A 757 -20.68 14.50 11.03
CA PRO A 757 -20.20 13.63 9.97
C PRO A 757 -21.28 12.62 9.63
N MET A 758 -21.85 12.72 8.44
CA MET A 758 -22.72 11.69 7.90
C MET A 758 -21.81 10.61 7.29
N ALA A 759 -22.05 9.36 7.65
CA ALA A 759 -21.31 8.23 7.13
C ALA A 759 -22.22 7.33 6.30
N TYR A 760 -21.59 6.57 5.43
CA TYR A 760 -22.20 5.40 4.81
C TYR A 760 -21.21 4.24 4.92
N PRO A 761 -21.70 3.02 5.13
CA PRO A 761 -20.87 1.84 5.15
C PRO A 761 -20.29 1.57 3.76
N VAL A 762 -19.16 0.89 3.70
CA VAL A 762 -18.57 0.43 2.43
C VAL A 762 -18.60 -1.09 2.45
N ILE A 763 -19.31 -1.69 1.49
CA ILE A 763 -19.45 -3.14 1.38
C ILE A 763 -18.75 -3.59 0.10
N ASP A 764 -17.72 -4.43 0.28
CA ASP A 764 -16.85 -4.93 -0.79
C ASP A 764 -17.35 -6.25 -1.41
N GLN A 765 -18.52 -6.74 -0.99
CA GLN A 765 -19.10 -7.94 -1.58
C GLN A 765 -19.37 -7.71 -3.08
N PRO A 766 -18.93 -8.63 -3.97
CA PRO A 766 -19.31 -8.60 -5.38
C PRO A 766 -20.82 -8.78 -5.54
N MET A 767 -21.50 -7.74 -6.03
CA MET A 767 -22.96 -7.71 -6.05
C MET A 767 -23.61 -8.54 -7.18
N TYR A 768 -22.82 -9.17 -8.06
CA TYR A 768 -23.32 -10.22 -8.94
C TYR A 768 -23.68 -11.51 -8.19
N GLU A 769 -22.99 -11.84 -7.09
CA GLU A 769 -23.21 -13.07 -6.30
C GLU A 769 -24.64 -13.17 -5.74
N PRO A 770 -25.19 -12.16 -5.04
CA PRO A 770 -26.58 -12.22 -4.56
C PRO A 770 -27.60 -12.21 -5.70
N LEU A 771 -27.27 -11.63 -6.86
CA LEU A 771 -28.13 -11.64 -8.05
C LEU A 771 -28.22 -13.06 -8.65
N THR A 772 -27.08 -13.72 -8.85
CA THR A 772 -27.02 -15.10 -9.38
C THR A 772 -27.60 -16.11 -8.39
N ALA A 773 -27.40 -15.91 -7.09
CA ALA A 773 -28.00 -16.75 -6.04
C ALA A 773 -29.54 -16.72 -6.07
N ARG A 774 -30.14 -15.61 -6.50
CA ARG A 774 -31.60 -15.52 -6.70
C ARG A 774 -32.04 -16.22 -7.98
N SER A 775 -31.39 -15.92 -9.10
CA SER A 775 -31.60 -16.61 -10.37
C SER A 775 -30.51 -16.23 -11.37
N SER A 776 -29.91 -17.23 -12.00
CA SER A 776 -28.93 -17.05 -13.08
C SER A 776 -29.51 -16.27 -14.27
N GLU A 777 -30.81 -16.37 -14.52
CA GLU A 777 -31.52 -15.64 -15.60
C GLU A 777 -31.62 -14.13 -15.36
N LEU A 778 -31.54 -13.68 -14.10
CA LEU A 778 -31.54 -12.24 -13.79
C LEU A 778 -30.15 -11.61 -14.03
N PHE A 779 -29.10 -12.41 -13.89
CA PHE A 779 -27.74 -12.01 -14.19
C PHE A 779 -27.48 -12.01 -15.70
N LEU A 780 -27.79 -13.13 -16.36
CA LEU A 780 -27.62 -13.31 -17.79
C LEU A 780 -28.85 -14.04 -18.36
N PRO A 781 -29.81 -13.34 -18.96
CA PRO A 781 -30.98 -13.98 -19.53
C PRO A 781 -30.60 -14.98 -20.64
N ASN A 782 -31.35 -16.08 -20.73
CA ASN A 782 -31.11 -17.19 -21.65
C ASN A 782 -29.69 -17.79 -21.55
N ILE A 783 -29.07 -17.77 -20.36
CA ILE A 783 -27.74 -18.35 -20.11
C ILE A 783 -27.69 -19.85 -20.46
N ASN A 784 -28.82 -20.54 -20.37
CA ASN A 784 -28.96 -21.94 -20.76
C ASN A 784 -28.67 -22.20 -22.25
N LEU A 785 -28.76 -21.20 -23.13
CA LEU A 785 -28.43 -21.31 -24.56
C LEU A 785 -26.93 -21.34 -24.85
N ILE A 786 -26.07 -20.99 -23.88
CA ILE A 786 -24.63 -21.19 -24.00
C ILE A 786 -24.39 -22.70 -23.96
N ALA A 787 -23.87 -23.30 -25.04
CA ALA A 787 -23.79 -24.77 -25.09
C ALA A 787 -22.78 -25.35 -24.08
N ASN A 788 -23.00 -26.60 -23.67
CA ASN A 788 -21.99 -27.36 -22.92
C ASN A 788 -20.69 -27.51 -23.73
N ASN A 789 -19.56 -27.53 -23.03
CA ASN A 789 -18.21 -27.64 -23.60
C ASN A 789 -17.97 -26.59 -24.69
N SER A 790 -18.25 -25.33 -24.39
CA SER A 790 -18.04 -24.23 -25.30
C SER A 790 -17.28 -23.07 -24.66
N ILE A 791 -16.59 -22.34 -25.52
CA ILE A 791 -15.90 -21.10 -25.20
C ILE A 791 -16.42 -20.01 -26.14
N THR A 792 -16.81 -18.87 -25.58
CA THR A 792 -17.40 -17.76 -26.33
C THR A 792 -17.06 -16.42 -25.68
N LEU A 793 -17.41 -15.34 -26.36
CA LEU A 793 -17.18 -13.97 -25.90
C LEU A 793 -18.51 -13.23 -25.73
N LEU A 794 -18.60 -12.44 -24.67
CA LEU A 794 -19.68 -11.50 -24.36
C LEU A 794 -19.10 -10.11 -24.11
N GLU A 795 -19.92 -9.09 -24.15
CA GLU A 795 -19.56 -7.74 -23.69
C GLU A 795 -20.28 -7.41 -22.39
N THR A 796 -19.69 -6.53 -21.59
CA THR A 796 -20.41 -5.89 -20.49
C THR A 796 -21.60 -5.08 -20.99
N ASN A 797 -22.59 -4.96 -20.11
CA ASN A 797 -23.70 -4.05 -20.30
C ASN A 797 -23.69 -3.03 -19.15
N GLN A 798 -22.87 -1.99 -19.28
CA GLN A 798 -22.66 -1.02 -18.21
C GLN A 798 -23.97 -0.33 -17.78
N ARG A 799 -24.91 -0.11 -18.70
CA ARG A 799 -26.24 0.44 -18.36
C ARG A 799 -27.03 -0.45 -17.40
N PHE A 800 -26.96 -1.77 -17.57
CA PHE A 800 -27.59 -2.71 -16.64
C PHE A 800 -26.91 -2.65 -15.27
N ILE A 801 -25.57 -2.70 -15.25
CA ILE A 801 -24.77 -2.69 -14.02
C ILE A 801 -25.08 -1.42 -13.23
N GLU A 802 -24.98 -0.24 -13.86
CA GLU A 802 -25.32 1.04 -13.24
C GLU A 802 -26.74 1.04 -12.67
N SER A 803 -27.72 0.56 -13.45
CA SER A 803 -29.12 0.53 -13.02
C SER A 803 -29.35 -0.34 -11.79
N TYR A 804 -28.79 -1.55 -11.81
CA TYR A 804 -28.83 -2.49 -10.69
C TYR A 804 -28.16 -1.90 -9.44
N MET A 805 -26.98 -1.29 -9.60
CA MET A 805 -26.22 -0.69 -8.51
C MET A 805 -26.91 0.55 -7.92
N VAL A 806 -27.56 1.39 -8.73
CA VAL A 806 -28.38 2.50 -8.22
C VAL A 806 -29.57 1.96 -7.41
N GLY A 807 -30.22 0.90 -7.88
CA GLY A 807 -31.33 0.25 -7.17
C GLY A 807 -30.93 -0.31 -5.80
N LEU A 808 -29.78 -0.98 -5.72
CA LEU A 808 -29.17 -1.47 -4.46
C LEU A 808 -28.93 -0.31 -3.48
N ASN A 809 -28.22 0.72 -3.93
CA ASN A 809 -27.85 1.85 -3.08
C ASN A 809 -29.08 2.66 -2.64
N HIS A 810 -30.08 2.82 -3.51
CA HIS A 810 -31.31 3.52 -3.18
C HIS A 810 -32.07 2.80 -2.07
N GLU A 811 -32.31 1.49 -2.20
CA GLU A 811 -33.05 0.76 -1.17
C GLU A 811 -32.27 0.69 0.15
N PHE A 812 -30.96 0.46 0.09
CA PHE A 812 -30.17 0.43 1.31
C PHE A 812 -30.05 1.80 1.97
N ALA A 813 -30.02 2.91 1.22
CA ALA A 813 -30.10 4.25 1.79
C ALA A 813 -31.44 4.52 2.51
N ARG A 814 -32.55 3.91 2.05
CA ARG A 814 -33.83 3.94 2.77
C ARG A 814 -33.75 3.11 4.05
N GLU A 815 -33.20 1.91 3.99
CA GLU A 815 -33.09 1.03 5.15
C GLU A 815 -32.16 1.63 6.22
N LEU A 816 -31.03 2.22 5.82
CA LEU A 816 -30.12 2.93 6.71
C LEU A 816 -30.86 4.07 7.43
N LEU A 817 -31.64 4.89 6.71
CA LEU A 817 -32.43 5.94 7.34
C LEU A 817 -33.50 5.37 8.29
N TRP A 818 -34.22 4.34 7.85
CA TRP A 818 -35.26 3.67 8.63
C TRP A 818 -34.72 3.09 9.95
N ARG A 819 -33.49 2.57 9.93
CA ARG A 819 -32.78 2.04 11.10
C ARG A 819 -32.01 3.10 11.89
N GLU A 820 -32.25 4.39 11.63
CA GLU A 820 -31.58 5.53 12.27
C GLU A 820 -30.05 5.53 12.12
N TYR A 821 -29.52 4.91 11.08
CA TYR A 821 -28.09 4.97 10.76
C TYR A 821 -27.70 6.41 10.37
N PRO A 822 -26.53 6.91 10.79
CA PRO A 822 -26.10 8.29 10.55
C PRO A 822 -25.73 8.59 9.08
N THR A 823 -26.71 8.61 8.17
CA THR A 823 -26.51 8.82 6.72
C THR A 823 -27.35 9.99 6.18
N ASP A 824 -26.82 10.69 5.18
CA ASP A 824 -27.55 11.68 4.38
C ASP A 824 -28.23 11.05 3.15
N GLN A 825 -28.18 9.71 3.04
CA GLN A 825 -28.71 8.90 1.94
C GLN A 825 -28.00 9.08 0.59
N ARG A 826 -26.93 9.89 0.52
CA ARG A 826 -26.16 10.16 -0.71
C ARG A 826 -24.96 9.22 -0.88
N GLY A 827 -24.63 8.47 0.17
CA GLY A 827 -23.56 7.49 0.18
C GLY A 827 -23.70 6.42 -0.91
N SER A 828 -22.56 5.92 -1.38
CA SER A 828 -22.47 4.80 -2.33
C SER A 828 -21.91 3.59 -1.61
N THR A 829 -22.79 2.87 -0.93
CA THR A 829 -22.45 1.70 -0.11
C THR A 829 -21.92 0.54 -0.95
N PHE A 830 -22.60 0.27 -2.06
CA PHE A 830 -22.26 -0.80 -2.99
C PHE A 830 -21.67 -0.19 -4.26
N ARG A 831 -20.41 -0.51 -4.56
CA ARG A 831 -19.72 -0.07 -5.78
C ARG A 831 -19.01 -1.19 -6.53
N GLN A 832 -19.03 -2.41 -5.96
CA GLN A 832 -18.43 -3.60 -6.54
C GLN A 832 -19.53 -4.52 -7.06
N PHE A 833 -19.65 -4.63 -8.37
CA PHE A 833 -20.48 -5.61 -9.06
C PHE A 833 -19.70 -6.92 -9.29
N TRP A 834 -18.52 -6.87 -9.91
CA TRP A 834 -17.73 -8.06 -10.28
C TRP A 834 -16.76 -8.53 -9.18
N ASP A 835 -16.34 -9.81 -9.19
CA ASP A 835 -15.33 -10.31 -8.25
C ASP A 835 -13.91 -10.03 -8.75
N VAL A 836 -13.15 -9.27 -7.97
CA VAL A 836 -11.78 -8.85 -8.26
C VAL A 836 -10.74 -9.46 -7.32
N ARG A 837 -11.12 -10.46 -6.51
CA ARG A 837 -10.21 -11.10 -5.53
C ARG A 837 -8.98 -11.75 -6.15
N SER A 838 -9.08 -12.19 -7.41
CA SER A 838 -7.98 -12.80 -8.16
C SER A 838 -7.11 -11.79 -8.92
N PHE A 839 -7.42 -10.48 -8.83
CA PHE A 839 -6.69 -9.44 -9.55
C PHE A 839 -5.24 -9.34 -9.08
N PHE A 840 -4.30 -9.30 -10.03
CA PHE A 840 -2.87 -9.21 -9.73
C PHE A 840 -2.41 -7.75 -9.62
N ASN A 841 -2.03 -7.32 -8.41
CA ASN A 841 -1.56 -5.96 -8.13
C ASN A 841 -0.13 -5.70 -8.62
N ARG A 842 0.02 -5.50 -9.93
CA ARG A 842 1.31 -5.22 -10.57
C ARG A 842 1.90 -3.86 -10.19
N ASP A 843 1.04 -2.88 -9.96
CA ASP A 843 1.44 -1.49 -9.70
C ASP A 843 1.86 -1.27 -8.23
N ASN A 844 1.83 -2.34 -7.41
CA ASN A 844 2.13 -2.31 -5.98
C ASN A 844 1.39 -1.20 -5.22
N LEU A 845 0.12 -0.99 -5.60
CA LEU A 845 -0.77 -0.05 -4.94
C LEU A 845 -1.07 -0.53 -3.52
N ASP A 846 -1.32 0.39 -2.59
CA ASP A 846 -1.90 0.00 -1.31
C ASP A 846 -3.32 -0.56 -1.48
N ASP A 847 -3.81 -1.30 -0.48
CA ASP A 847 -5.09 -1.98 -0.55
C ASP A 847 -6.27 -1.02 -0.81
N ALA A 848 -6.21 0.21 -0.29
CA ALA A 848 -7.29 1.18 -0.43
C ALA A 848 -7.35 1.75 -1.86
N ALA A 849 -6.19 2.13 -2.40
CA ALA A 849 -6.04 2.60 -3.77
C ALA A 849 -6.36 1.50 -4.79
N LEU A 850 -5.94 0.26 -4.53
CA LEU A 850 -6.25 -0.89 -5.37
C LEU A 850 -7.77 -1.16 -5.39
N LYS A 851 -8.42 -1.20 -4.23
CA LYS A 851 -9.87 -1.40 -4.14
C LYS A 851 -10.65 -0.30 -4.86
N GLU A 852 -10.23 0.97 -4.71
CA GLU A 852 -10.89 2.07 -5.41
C GLU A 852 -10.72 1.95 -6.93
N LYS A 853 -9.52 1.63 -7.41
CA LYS A 853 -9.24 1.42 -8.84
C LYS A 853 -10.09 0.30 -9.46
N LEU A 854 -10.44 -0.72 -8.68
CA LEU A 854 -11.14 -1.91 -9.18
C LEU A 854 -12.67 -1.86 -9.06
N ARG A 855 -13.24 -0.79 -8.48
CA ARG A 855 -14.71 -0.59 -8.43
C ARG A 855 -15.30 -0.53 -9.84
N ASP A 856 -16.55 -0.96 -9.97
CA ASP A 856 -17.28 -1.00 -11.26
C ASP A 856 -18.05 0.30 -11.54
N ILE A 857 -18.28 1.11 -10.51
CA ILE A 857 -18.96 2.41 -10.65
C ILE A 857 -18.28 3.52 -9.85
N LYS A 858 -18.31 4.74 -10.40
CA LYS A 858 -17.93 5.97 -9.68
C LYS A 858 -18.92 6.22 -8.52
N PRO A 859 -18.55 6.96 -7.47
CA PRO A 859 -19.50 7.32 -6.42
C PRO A 859 -20.75 7.99 -7.02
N LEU A 860 -21.94 7.49 -6.69
CA LEU A 860 -23.19 7.91 -7.31
C LEU A 860 -23.46 9.42 -7.17
N HIS A 861 -23.03 10.02 -6.05
CA HIS A 861 -23.21 11.46 -5.79
C HIS A 861 -22.34 12.36 -6.68
N THR A 862 -21.35 11.81 -7.40
CA THR A 862 -20.50 12.55 -8.35
C THR A 862 -20.98 12.42 -9.79
N TRP A 863 -22.04 11.65 -10.05
CA TRP A 863 -22.59 11.48 -11.39
C TRP A 863 -23.27 12.77 -11.84
N SER A 864 -22.85 13.30 -13.00
CA SER A 864 -23.40 14.55 -13.51
C SER A 864 -24.87 14.38 -13.90
N ARG A 865 -25.69 15.43 -13.74
CA ARG A 865 -27.05 15.45 -14.31
C ARG A 865 -27.05 15.63 -15.84
N THR A 866 -25.87 15.79 -16.45
CA THR A 866 -25.70 15.89 -17.90
C THR A 866 -25.13 14.63 -18.53
N SER A 867 -24.71 13.64 -17.74
CA SER A 867 -24.16 12.39 -18.27
C SER A 867 -25.26 11.40 -18.63
N ALA A 868 -24.91 10.49 -19.54
CA ALA A 868 -25.77 9.40 -19.98
C ALA A 868 -25.67 8.20 -19.03
N LEU A 869 -26.69 7.35 -19.02
CA LEU A 869 -26.62 6.05 -18.37
C LEU A 869 -25.60 5.16 -19.11
N GLY A 870 -24.72 4.49 -18.37
CA GLY A 870 -23.64 3.64 -18.88
C GLY A 870 -22.27 4.33 -18.99
N SER A 871 -22.13 5.61 -18.66
CA SER A 871 -20.86 6.36 -18.77
C SER A 871 -20.07 6.50 -17.45
N HIS A 872 -20.45 5.75 -16.42
CA HIS A 872 -19.95 5.90 -15.05
C HIS A 872 -19.10 4.74 -14.56
N ASP A 873 -18.52 3.96 -15.48
CA ASP A 873 -17.47 3.00 -15.15
C ASP A 873 -16.29 3.73 -14.50
N ASN A 874 -15.78 3.16 -13.41
CA ASN A 874 -14.68 3.70 -12.63
C ASN A 874 -13.32 3.16 -13.10
N ARG A 875 -13.30 2.09 -13.89
CA ARG A 875 -12.07 1.49 -14.42
C ARG A 875 -11.54 2.19 -15.66
N GLU A 876 -12.41 2.91 -16.36
CA GLU A 876 -12.02 3.66 -17.56
C GLU A 876 -11.04 4.79 -17.21
N ALA A 877 -9.85 4.72 -17.81
CA ALA A 877 -8.77 5.68 -17.57
C ALA A 877 -9.04 7.07 -18.20
N VAL A 878 -9.91 7.14 -19.22
CA VAL A 878 -10.23 8.37 -19.95
C VAL A 878 -11.66 8.81 -19.63
N ALA A 879 -11.80 10.00 -19.04
CA ALA A 879 -13.11 10.58 -18.78
C ALA A 879 -13.90 10.76 -20.09
N GLY A 880 -14.98 10.00 -20.26
CA GLY A 880 -15.86 10.06 -21.44
C GLY A 880 -15.58 9.01 -22.52
N ALA A 881 -14.62 8.10 -22.32
CA ALA A 881 -14.66 6.82 -23.02
C ALA A 881 -15.89 6.03 -22.54
N THR A 882 -16.44 5.20 -23.42
CA THR A 882 -17.47 4.21 -23.10
C THR A 882 -17.07 2.94 -23.84
N GLU A 883 -15.98 2.31 -23.41
CA GLU A 883 -15.47 1.06 -23.97
C GLU A 883 -16.01 -0.09 -23.11
N GLU A 884 -16.94 -0.87 -23.66
CA GLU A 884 -17.43 -2.07 -22.97
C GLU A 884 -16.33 -3.15 -22.97
N GLU A 885 -16.11 -3.74 -21.81
CA GLU A 885 -15.10 -4.75 -21.58
C GLU A 885 -15.55 -6.09 -22.19
N LEU A 886 -14.60 -6.80 -22.79
CA LEU A 886 -14.83 -8.12 -23.37
C LEU A 886 -14.71 -9.20 -22.30
N VAL A 887 -15.70 -10.07 -22.21
CA VAL A 887 -15.82 -11.13 -21.21
C VAL A 887 -15.73 -12.50 -21.88
N LEU A 888 -14.71 -13.27 -21.52
CA LEU A 888 -14.55 -14.67 -21.91
C LEU A 888 -15.48 -15.55 -21.08
N VAL A 889 -16.31 -16.34 -21.76
CA VAL A 889 -17.21 -17.31 -21.13
C VAL A 889 -16.74 -18.72 -21.43
N ILE A 890 -16.51 -19.51 -20.39
CA ILE A 890 -16.16 -20.92 -20.48
C ILE A 890 -17.25 -21.73 -19.79
N ARG A 891 -17.91 -22.62 -20.54
CA ARG A 891 -18.87 -23.59 -20.00
C ARG A 891 -18.38 -25.02 -20.24
N GLY A 892 -18.08 -25.74 -19.17
CA GLY A 892 -17.67 -27.15 -19.23
C GLY A 892 -17.03 -27.67 -17.94
N GLU A 893 -16.63 -28.95 -17.92
CA GLU A 893 -16.02 -29.57 -16.73
C GLU A 893 -14.59 -29.09 -16.43
N LEU A 894 -13.92 -28.47 -17.41
CA LEU A 894 -12.52 -28.06 -17.29
C LEU A 894 -12.24 -27.29 -16.00
N LEU A 895 -12.95 -26.18 -15.76
CA LEU A 895 -12.71 -25.32 -14.60
C LEU A 895 -13.34 -25.85 -13.30
N LYS A 896 -14.16 -26.91 -13.39
CA LYS A 896 -14.58 -27.67 -12.20
C LYS A 896 -13.45 -28.56 -11.70
N ARG A 897 -12.78 -29.28 -12.61
CA ARG A 897 -11.66 -30.18 -12.27
C ARG A 897 -10.35 -29.42 -12.03
N TYR A 898 -10.12 -28.36 -12.80
CA TYR A 898 -8.92 -27.53 -12.76
C TYR A 898 -9.26 -26.06 -12.45
N PRO A 899 -9.75 -25.75 -11.23
CA PRO A 899 -10.12 -24.38 -10.85
C PRO A 899 -8.92 -23.42 -10.79
N THR A 900 -7.70 -23.95 -10.74
CA THR A 900 -6.44 -23.16 -10.73
C THR A 900 -5.82 -23.00 -12.12
N ALA A 901 -6.54 -23.35 -13.18
CA ALA A 901 -6.12 -23.09 -14.56
C ALA A 901 -5.85 -21.59 -14.74
N VAL A 902 -4.75 -21.26 -15.43
CA VAL A 902 -4.36 -19.87 -15.67
C VAL A 902 -5.04 -19.41 -16.95
N ILE A 903 -5.79 -18.32 -16.86
CA ILE A 903 -6.55 -17.74 -17.98
C ILE A 903 -6.07 -16.32 -18.20
N TYR A 904 -5.70 -16.00 -19.44
CA TYR A 904 -5.23 -14.68 -19.82
C TYR A 904 -5.45 -14.42 -21.31
N ALA A 905 -5.38 -13.16 -21.74
CA ALA A 905 -5.35 -12.80 -23.15
C ALA A 905 -3.90 -12.52 -23.58
N HIS A 906 -3.50 -13.03 -24.74
CA HIS A 906 -2.17 -12.86 -25.31
C HIS A 906 -2.30 -12.31 -26.74
N ARG A 907 -1.59 -11.24 -27.04
CA ARG A 907 -1.58 -10.62 -28.35
C ARG A 907 -1.14 -11.61 -29.43
N ALA A 908 -1.82 -11.59 -30.56
CA ALA A 908 -1.45 -12.37 -31.72
C ALA A 908 -0.35 -11.66 -32.54
N VAL A 909 0.35 -12.42 -33.37
CA VAL A 909 1.23 -11.89 -34.43
C VAL A 909 0.94 -12.61 -35.74
N TRP A 910 1.03 -11.84 -36.83
CA TRP A 910 0.95 -12.37 -38.18
C TRP A 910 2.23 -13.10 -38.56
N GLN A 911 2.10 -14.24 -39.24
CA GLN A 911 3.22 -14.83 -39.97
C GLN A 911 3.35 -14.13 -41.33
N ARG A 912 4.57 -13.84 -41.76
CA ARG A 912 4.88 -13.12 -42.99
C ARG A 912 5.66 -14.01 -43.96
N LYS A 913 5.44 -13.80 -45.24
CA LYS A 913 6.23 -14.46 -46.30
C LYS A 913 7.65 -13.92 -46.28
N ASP A 914 8.62 -14.72 -46.73
CA ASP A 914 9.97 -14.20 -46.95
C ASP A 914 10.02 -13.28 -48.18
N ASP A 915 10.97 -12.34 -48.18
CA ASP A 915 11.27 -11.45 -49.31
C ASP A 915 12.15 -12.10 -50.40
N GLY A 916 12.43 -13.41 -50.27
CA GLY A 916 13.27 -14.19 -51.18
C GLY A 916 14.77 -14.15 -50.85
N THR A 917 15.23 -13.31 -49.93
CA THR A 917 16.64 -13.24 -49.53
C THR A 917 16.97 -14.27 -48.45
N GLU A 918 18.18 -14.85 -48.48
CA GLU A 918 18.63 -15.80 -47.44
C GLU A 918 18.69 -15.17 -46.05
N ALA A 919 18.94 -13.85 -45.98
CA ALA A 919 18.93 -13.11 -44.72
C ALA A 919 17.53 -13.01 -44.09
N ASP A 920 16.47 -12.83 -44.89
CA ASP A 920 15.08 -12.77 -44.40
C ASP A 920 14.53 -14.17 -44.09
N LYS A 921 14.91 -15.20 -44.87
CA LYS A 921 14.55 -16.61 -44.58
C LYS A 921 15.04 -17.09 -43.22
N ALA A 922 16.20 -16.59 -42.78
CA ALA A 922 16.78 -16.90 -41.47
C ALA A 922 16.06 -16.22 -40.29
N ARG A 923 15.18 -15.24 -40.55
CA ARG A 923 14.38 -14.59 -39.50
C ARG A 923 13.19 -15.45 -39.11
N GLU A 924 12.73 -15.21 -37.88
CA GLU A 924 11.47 -15.76 -37.40
C GLU A 924 10.31 -15.38 -38.33
N PRO A 925 9.33 -16.26 -38.57
CA PRO A 925 8.26 -16.04 -39.54
C PRO A 925 7.48 -14.72 -39.36
N TRP A 926 7.37 -14.20 -38.13
CA TRP A 926 6.67 -12.95 -37.83
C TRP A 926 7.53 -11.68 -38.00
N ASP A 927 8.86 -11.81 -38.09
CA ASP A 927 9.83 -10.70 -38.25
C ASP A 927 10.33 -10.54 -39.71
N ARG A 928 9.78 -11.34 -40.63
CA ARG A 928 10.09 -11.28 -42.06
C ARG A 928 9.51 -10.02 -42.70
N HIS A 929 10.15 -9.55 -43.75
CA HIS A 929 9.77 -8.30 -44.42
C HIS A 929 8.66 -8.45 -45.46
N GLY A 930 8.31 -9.67 -45.87
CA GLY A 930 7.25 -9.90 -46.85
C GLY A 930 5.83 -9.59 -46.33
N PRO A 931 4.82 -9.71 -47.21
CA PRO A 931 3.43 -9.51 -46.84
C PRO A 931 2.94 -10.58 -45.85
N ILE A 932 1.82 -10.29 -45.18
CA ILE A 932 1.14 -11.25 -44.30
C ILE A 932 0.79 -12.51 -45.09
N ASP A 933 1.10 -13.68 -44.51
CA ASP A 933 0.76 -14.97 -45.08
C ASP A 933 -0.58 -15.47 -44.55
N ASN A 934 -1.67 -15.11 -45.24
CA ASN A 934 -3.04 -15.51 -44.86
C ASN A 934 -3.32 -17.02 -44.99
N LEU A 935 -2.36 -17.82 -45.48
CA LEU A 935 -2.44 -19.28 -45.49
C LEU A 935 -1.88 -19.93 -44.21
N LYS A 936 -1.28 -19.12 -43.32
CA LYS A 936 -0.73 -19.56 -42.05
C LYS A 936 -1.55 -18.99 -40.91
N GLU A 937 -1.69 -19.78 -39.85
CA GLU A 937 -2.37 -19.35 -38.62
C GLU A 937 -1.60 -18.22 -37.91
N ARG A 938 -2.32 -17.43 -37.11
CA ARG A 938 -1.69 -16.43 -36.25
C ARG A 938 -0.93 -17.14 -35.12
N ARG A 939 0.13 -16.53 -34.59
CA ARG A 939 0.90 -17.07 -33.45
C ARG A 939 0.81 -16.14 -32.24
N LEU A 940 1.16 -16.64 -31.06
CA LEU A 940 1.31 -15.80 -29.87
C LEU A 940 2.52 -14.86 -30.05
N ALA A 941 2.37 -13.59 -29.67
CA ALA A 941 3.48 -12.65 -29.73
C ALA A 941 4.64 -13.13 -28.85
N PRO A 942 5.90 -13.15 -29.35
CA PRO A 942 7.03 -13.59 -28.54
C PRO A 942 7.28 -12.63 -27.37
N LEU A 943 7.69 -13.19 -26.24
CA LEU A 943 8.19 -12.48 -25.08
C LEU A 943 9.71 -12.65 -25.01
N THR A 944 10.43 -11.56 -24.73
CA THR A 944 11.85 -11.65 -24.35
C THR A 944 11.99 -12.21 -22.93
N ALA A 945 13.16 -12.71 -22.56
CA ALA A 945 13.40 -13.26 -21.21
C ALA A 945 13.07 -12.26 -20.08
N ALA A 946 13.29 -10.96 -20.30
CA ALA A 946 12.90 -9.91 -19.34
C ALA A 946 11.38 -9.71 -19.28
N GLU A 947 10.68 -9.81 -20.41
CA GLU A 947 9.23 -9.72 -20.48
C GLU A 947 8.55 -10.97 -19.91
N GLU A 948 9.17 -12.15 -19.95
CA GLU A 948 8.59 -13.37 -19.35
C GLU A 948 8.39 -13.24 -17.83
N ALA A 949 9.34 -12.60 -17.14
CA ALA A 949 9.24 -12.33 -15.70
C ALA A 949 8.17 -11.26 -15.38
N ASN A 950 7.92 -10.32 -16.29
CA ASN A 950 6.97 -9.24 -16.10
C ASN A 950 6.29 -8.82 -17.43
N PRO A 951 5.32 -9.60 -17.93
CA PRO A 951 4.76 -9.42 -19.27
C PRO A 951 4.12 -8.04 -19.45
N PRO A 952 4.43 -7.28 -20.50
CA PRO A 952 3.83 -5.97 -20.72
C PRO A 952 2.35 -6.10 -21.11
N LYS A 953 1.51 -5.15 -20.68
CA LYS A 953 0.07 -5.12 -21.02
C LYS A 953 -0.21 -5.06 -22.53
N SER A 954 0.77 -4.60 -23.32
CA SER A 954 0.69 -4.59 -24.79
C SER A 954 0.80 -5.98 -25.44
N LYS A 955 1.21 -7.01 -24.68
CA LYS A 955 1.35 -8.40 -25.14
C LYS A 955 0.52 -9.39 -24.33
N VAL A 956 0.38 -9.19 -23.02
CA VAL A 956 -0.34 -10.11 -22.13
C VAL A 956 -1.25 -9.31 -21.19
N LEU A 957 -2.52 -9.68 -21.14
CA LEU A 957 -3.54 -9.12 -20.25
C LEU A 957 -4.11 -10.21 -19.36
N THR A 958 -4.07 -9.99 -18.06
CA THR A 958 -4.77 -10.83 -17.08
C THR A 958 -6.22 -10.37 -16.93
N PRO A 959 -7.14 -11.23 -16.49
CA PRO A 959 -8.52 -10.83 -16.20
C PRO A 959 -8.56 -9.67 -15.20
N LEU A 960 -9.42 -8.68 -15.46
CA LEU A 960 -9.73 -7.59 -14.54
C LEU A 960 -10.59 -8.08 -13.38
N TYR A 961 -11.50 -9.01 -13.68
CA TYR A 961 -12.44 -9.62 -12.76
C TYR A 961 -12.92 -10.96 -13.29
N GLN A 962 -13.62 -11.68 -12.43
CA GLN A 962 -14.26 -12.95 -12.73
C GLN A 962 -15.68 -13.01 -12.16
N ALA A 963 -16.48 -13.91 -12.72
CA ALA A 963 -17.74 -14.34 -12.15
C ALA A 963 -17.96 -15.83 -12.40
N ARG A 964 -18.74 -16.47 -11.54
CA ARG A 964 -19.13 -17.87 -11.68
C ARG A 964 -20.64 -18.02 -11.51
N VAL A 965 -21.25 -18.81 -12.40
CA VAL A 965 -22.61 -19.30 -12.26
C VAL A 965 -22.54 -20.82 -12.16
N GLU A 966 -23.02 -21.35 -11.04
CA GLU A 966 -23.04 -22.79 -10.81
C GLU A 966 -23.96 -23.49 -11.84
N PRO A 967 -23.60 -24.71 -12.28
CA PRO A 967 -22.47 -25.50 -11.79
C PRO A 967 -21.16 -25.29 -12.56
N ASP A 968 -21.19 -24.85 -13.83
CA ASP A 968 -20.05 -24.97 -14.78
C ASP A 968 -19.74 -23.74 -15.64
N ILE A 969 -20.34 -22.58 -15.40
CA ILE A 969 -20.13 -21.40 -16.25
C ILE A 969 -19.24 -20.38 -15.54
N HIS A 970 -18.12 -20.03 -16.18
CA HIS A 970 -17.16 -19.06 -15.69
C HIS A 970 -17.02 -17.89 -16.66
N PHE A 971 -16.85 -16.70 -16.12
CA PHE A 971 -16.75 -15.43 -16.83
C PHE A 971 -15.44 -14.75 -16.42
N PHE A 972 -14.68 -14.25 -17.39
CA PHE A 972 -13.42 -13.53 -17.17
C PHE A 972 -13.40 -12.25 -18.00
N GLY A 973 -13.42 -11.08 -17.35
CA GLY A 973 -13.43 -9.79 -18.02
C GLY A 973 -12.03 -9.28 -18.33
N PHE A 974 -11.84 -8.69 -19.51
CA PHE A 974 -10.56 -8.16 -19.98
C PHE A 974 -10.69 -6.71 -20.45
N ASP A 975 -9.62 -5.94 -20.27
CA ASP A 975 -9.45 -4.58 -20.79
C ASP A 975 -9.23 -4.60 -22.33
N LEU A 976 -10.23 -5.11 -23.06
CA LEU A 976 -10.24 -5.27 -24.51
C LEU A 976 -11.63 -4.95 -25.05
N THR A 977 -11.67 -4.25 -26.16
CA THR A 977 -12.89 -4.11 -26.98
C THR A 977 -12.95 -5.23 -28.03
N VAL A 978 -14.14 -5.49 -28.56
CA VAL A 978 -14.35 -6.50 -29.60
C VAL A 978 -13.53 -6.24 -30.85
N ASP A 979 -13.40 -4.98 -31.28
CA ASP A 979 -12.59 -4.60 -32.43
C ASP A 979 -11.11 -4.94 -32.21
N LYS A 980 -10.55 -4.54 -31.06
CA LYS A 980 -9.15 -4.81 -30.70
C LYS A 980 -8.89 -6.31 -30.58
N ALA A 981 -9.83 -7.07 -29.99
CA ALA A 981 -9.69 -8.51 -29.82
C ALA A 981 -9.77 -9.28 -31.15
N LYS A 982 -10.74 -8.95 -32.03
CA LYS A 982 -10.93 -9.59 -33.35
C LYS A 982 -9.74 -9.33 -34.28
N GLY A 983 -9.21 -8.11 -34.25
CA GLY A 983 -8.20 -7.64 -35.19
C GLY A 983 -8.72 -7.53 -36.64
N GLY A 984 -7.83 -7.18 -37.55
CA GLY A 984 -8.08 -7.11 -38.99
C GLY A 984 -8.09 -8.48 -39.67
N THR A 985 -8.39 -8.49 -40.97
CA THR A 985 -8.48 -9.72 -41.78
C THR A 985 -7.13 -10.20 -42.31
N GLY A 986 -6.08 -9.38 -42.20
CA GLY A 986 -4.78 -9.61 -42.83
C GLY A 986 -4.77 -9.22 -44.31
N ALA A 987 -5.78 -8.47 -44.76
CA ALA A 987 -5.87 -7.98 -46.14
C ALA A 987 -4.95 -6.76 -46.37
N HIS A 988 -4.72 -5.97 -45.31
CA HIS A 988 -3.80 -4.84 -45.34
C HIS A 988 -2.55 -5.11 -44.48
N PRO A 989 -1.37 -4.59 -44.86
CA PRO A 989 -0.12 -4.82 -44.13
C PRO A 989 -0.11 -4.37 -42.66
N ASP A 990 -0.96 -3.39 -42.34
CA ASP A 990 -1.10 -2.74 -41.03
C ASP A 990 -2.30 -3.28 -40.22
N ASP A 991 -2.97 -4.33 -40.71
CA ASP A 991 -4.10 -4.95 -40.00
C ASP A 991 -3.65 -5.49 -38.63
N ASP A 992 -4.37 -5.12 -37.57
CA ASP A 992 -4.08 -5.61 -36.22
C ASP A 992 -4.27 -7.15 -36.18
N PRO A 993 -3.29 -7.93 -35.69
CA PRO A 993 -3.44 -9.38 -35.55
C PRO A 993 -4.47 -9.81 -34.49
N GLY A 994 -4.94 -8.93 -33.61
CA GLY A 994 -5.92 -9.27 -32.57
C GLY A 994 -5.32 -10.04 -31.40
N TRP A 995 -6.17 -10.76 -30.66
CA TRP A 995 -5.80 -11.42 -29.40
C TRP A 995 -6.29 -12.87 -29.32
N PHE A 996 -5.45 -13.71 -28.70
CA PHE A 996 -5.79 -15.05 -28.25
C PHE A 996 -6.25 -15.02 -26.80
N PHE A 997 -7.27 -15.80 -26.47
CA PHE A 997 -7.63 -16.15 -25.11
C PHE A 997 -6.98 -17.50 -24.79
N VAL A 998 -6.07 -17.47 -23.81
CA VAL A 998 -5.22 -18.60 -23.47
C VAL A 998 -5.73 -19.25 -22.19
N ILE A 999 -5.91 -20.57 -22.25
CA ILE A 999 -6.16 -21.42 -21.10
C ILE A 999 -4.93 -22.30 -20.92
N LYS A 1000 -4.33 -22.22 -19.74
CA LYS A 1000 -3.04 -22.84 -19.45
C LYS A 1000 -3.10 -23.64 -18.16
N GLU A 1001 -2.61 -24.87 -18.21
CA GLU A 1001 -2.39 -25.69 -17.02
C GLU A 1001 -1.26 -25.09 -16.16
N ARG A 1002 -1.39 -25.16 -14.84
CA ARG A 1002 -0.44 -24.50 -13.94
C ARG A 1002 0.91 -25.24 -13.97
N PRO A 1003 2.02 -24.61 -14.43
CA PRO A 1003 3.27 -25.35 -14.65
C PRO A 1003 3.96 -25.87 -13.39
N GLY A 1004 3.71 -25.25 -12.22
CA GLY A 1004 4.38 -25.59 -10.96
C GLY A 1004 3.90 -26.89 -10.30
N GLU A 1005 3.00 -27.63 -10.92
CA GLU A 1005 2.56 -28.94 -10.46
C GLU A 1005 2.94 -30.03 -11.49
N PRO A 1006 4.23 -30.42 -11.60
CA PRO A 1006 4.66 -31.39 -12.60
C PRO A 1006 4.01 -32.75 -12.34
N ARG A 1007 3.25 -33.21 -13.33
CA ARG A 1007 2.55 -34.50 -13.35
C ARG A 1007 3.36 -35.55 -14.09
N PHE A 1008 3.19 -36.80 -13.70
CA PHE A 1008 3.85 -37.94 -14.32
C PHE A 1008 2.78 -38.93 -14.74
N GLY A 1009 2.88 -39.46 -15.95
CA GLY A 1009 1.85 -40.33 -16.50
C GLY A 1009 2.07 -40.61 -17.98
N LEU A 1010 1.05 -41.19 -18.58
CA LEU A 1010 1.01 -41.53 -20.00
C LEU A 1010 -0.30 -40.99 -20.59
N ASP A 1011 -0.30 -40.76 -21.89
CA ASP A 1011 -1.51 -40.35 -22.61
C ASP A 1011 -2.59 -41.44 -22.50
N ILE A 1012 -3.82 -40.98 -22.60
CA ILE A 1012 -5.04 -41.76 -22.54
C ILE A 1012 -5.22 -42.52 -23.85
N GLU A 1013 -5.00 -41.87 -24.99
CA GLU A 1013 -5.23 -42.42 -26.32
C GLU A 1013 -3.91 -42.70 -27.04
N LYS A 1014 -3.80 -43.90 -27.61
CA LYS A 1014 -2.64 -44.26 -28.42
C LYS A 1014 -2.62 -43.45 -29.72
N GLN A 1015 -1.58 -42.64 -29.88
CA GLN A 1015 -1.37 -41.88 -31.11
C GLN A 1015 -0.87 -42.79 -32.25
N PRO A 1016 -1.25 -42.52 -33.52
CA PRO A 1016 -0.80 -43.30 -34.67
C PRO A 1016 0.70 -43.11 -34.96
N LYS A 1017 1.26 -41.97 -34.56
CA LYS A 1017 2.68 -41.64 -34.65
C LYS A 1017 3.11 -41.07 -33.30
N LEU A 1018 4.22 -41.57 -32.79
CA LEU A 1018 4.85 -41.04 -31.59
C LEU A 1018 5.81 -39.92 -32.03
N ASN A 1019 5.40 -38.66 -31.92
CA ASN A 1019 6.26 -37.52 -32.27
C ASN A 1019 7.09 -37.06 -31.07
N VAL A 1020 6.52 -37.06 -29.88
CA VAL A 1020 7.14 -36.62 -28.61
C VAL A 1020 6.86 -37.64 -27.51
N TRP A 1021 7.57 -37.58 -26.38
CA TRP A 1021 7.34 -38.50 -25.25
C TRP A 1021 5.95 -38.33 -24.62
N ASN A 1022 5.37 -37.12 -24.65
CA ASN A 1022 3.99 -36.90 -24.23
C ASN A 1022 2.94 -37.69 -25.04
N ASP A 1023 3.27 -38.12 -26.27
CA ASP A 1023 2.36 -38.94 -27.09
C ASP A 1023 2.30 -40.41 -26.64
N LEU A 1024 3.13 -40.80 -25.66
CA LEU A 1024 3.25 -42.18 -25.20
C LEU A 1024 2.03 -42.54 -24.34
N ALA A 1025 1.25 -43.51 -24.79
CA ALA A 1025 0.02 -43.91 -24.10
C ALA A 1025 0.21 -45.15 -23.22
N TRP A 1026 -0.72 -45.36 -22.28
CA TRP A 1026 -0.74 -46.56 -21.44
C TRP A 1026 -0.72 -47.86 -22.25
N ASP A 1027 -1.40 -47.90 -23.40
CA ASP A 1027 -1.46 -49.09 -24.27
C ASP A 1027 -0.16 -49.37 -25.02
N ASP A 1028 0.78 -48.42 -25.08
CA ASP A 1028 2.12 -48.62 -25.65
C ASP A 1028 3.08 -49.30 -24.67
N VAL A 1029 2.95 -48.99 -23.37
CA VAL A 1029 3.90 -49.42 -22.33
C VAL A 1029 3.36 -50.57 -21.49
N GLN A 1030 2.09 -50.50 -21.07
CA GLN A 1030 1.43 -51.47 -20.21
C GLN A 1030 -0.03 -51.70 -20.67
N PRO A 1031 -0.23 -52.56 -21.69
CA PRO A 1031 -1.55 -52.82 -22.28
C PRO A 1031 -2.46 -53.69 -21.40
N ASN A 1032 -1.96 -54.26 -20.30
CA ASN A 1032 -2.78 -55.04 -19.40
C ASN A 1032 -3.84 -54.17 -18.70
N ALA A 1033 -4.82 -54.86 -18.08
CA ALA A 1033 -5.91 -54.23 -17.37
C ALA A 1033 -5.41 -53.34 -16.20
N PRO A 1034 -6.21 -52.33 -15.79
CA PRO A 1034 -5.97 -51.55 -14.58
C PRO A 1034 -5.66 -52.45 -13.37
N GLY A 1035 -4.76 -51.98 -12.51
CA GLY A 1035 -4.16 -52.77 -11.41
C GLY A 1035 -2.78 -53.34 -11.72
N SER A 1036 -2.41 -53.39 -13.01
CA SER A 1036 -1.04 -53.76 -13.44
C SER A 1036 -0.03 -52.63 -13.21
N HIS A 1037 1.26 -52.96 -13.14
CA HIS A 1037 2.34 -51.99 -12.99
C HIS A 1037 3.15 -51.86 -14.27
N ILE A 1038 3.72 -50.70 -14.55
CA ILE A 1038 4.77 -50.59 -15.58
C ILE A 1038 5.96 -51.45 -15.15
N GLU A 1039 6.35 -52.40 -15.99
CA GLU A 1039 7.49 -53.30 -15.77
C GLU A 1039 8.52 -53.08 -16.89
N ILE A 1040 9.71 -52.58 -16.54
CA ILE A 1040 10.76 -52.19 -17.50
C ILE A 1040 11.28 -53.41 -18.27
N ALA A 1041 11.35 -54.57 -17.62
CA ALA A 1041 11.77 -55.83 -18.23
C ALA A 1041 10.81 -56.32 -19.32
N THR A 1042 9.50 -56.08 -19.18
CA THR A 1042 8.47 -56.56 -20.12
C THR A 1042 8.00 -55.51 -21.11
N ALA A 1043 8.21 -54.23 -20.82
CA ALA A 1043 7.91 -53.15 -21.75
C ALA A 1043 8.72 -53.30 -23.07
N PRO A 1044 8.25 -52.68 -24.18
CA PRO A 1044 8.98 -52.67 -25.44
C PRO A 1044 10.44 -52.23 -25.25
N ALA A 1045 11.36 -52.90 -25.95
CA ALA A 1045 12.80 -52.68 -25.76
C ALA A 1045 13.27 -51.28 -26.17
N ALA A 1046 12.55 -50.63 -27.10
CA ALA A 1046 12.76 -49.26 -27.54
C ALA A 1046 11.47 -48.71 -28.18
N PHE A 1047 11.30 -47.39 -28.14
CA PHE A 1047 10.32 -46.64 -28.92
C PHE A 1047 11.07 -45.73 -29.92
N THR A 1048 10.44 -45.40 -31.05
CA THR A 1048 11.03 -44.52 -32.06
C THR A 1048 10.16 -43.29 -32.27
N LEU A 1049 10.72 -42.12 -31.97
CA LEU A 1049 10.09 -40.84 -32.25
C LEU A 1049 10.17 -40.52 -33.76
N VAL A 1050 9.05 -40.08 -34.33
CA VAL A 1050 8.92 -39.71 -35.72
C VAL A 1050 8.97 -38.19 -35.85
N THR A 1051 9.71 -37.67 -36.83
CA THR A 1051 9.77 -36.22 -37.08
C THR A 1051 8.36 -35.66 -37.33
N PRO A 1052 7.93 -34.61 -36.60
CA PRO A 1052 6.63 -33.98 -36.80
C PRO A 1052 6.54 -33.33 -38.20
N THR A 1053 5.41 -33.51 -38.89
CA THR A 1053 5.18 -32.95 -40.24
C THR A 1053 3.74 -32.44 -40.36
N GLY A 1054 3.48 -31.53 -41.30
CA GLY A 1054 2.13 -31.00 -41.52
C GLY A 1054 1.58 -30.25 -40.29
N THR A 1055 0.40 -30.67 -39.82
CA THR A 1055 -0.27 -30.10 -38.63
C THR A 1055 0.52 -30.31 -37.34
N ASP A 1056 1.38 -31.34 -37.27
CA ASP A 1056 2.15 -31.65 -36.05
C ASP A 1056 3.43 -30.81 -35.93
N SER A 1057 3.68 -29.90 -36.89
CA SER A 1057 4.90 -29.08 -36.91
C SER A 1057 5.09 -28.20 -35.66
N GLU A 1058 4.03 -27.96 -34.88
CA GLU A 1058 4.11 -27.31 -33.57
C GLU A 1058 4.95 -28.09 -32.55
N LYS A 1059 5.00 -29.43 -32.66
CA LYS A 1059 5.78 -30.31 -31.77
C LYS A 1059 7.28 -30.34 -32.09
N ALA A 1060 7.73 -29.64 -33.15
CA ALA A 1060 9.10 -29.74 -33.65
C ALA A 1060 10.18 -29.35 -32.62
N VAL A 1061 9.88 -28.37 -31.76
CA VAL A 1061 10.80 -27.95 -30.68
C VAL A 1061 10.92 -29.05 -29.63
N GLN A 1062 9.81 -29.52 -29.09
CA GLN A 1062 9.81 -30.62 -28.11
C GLN A 1062 10.44 -31.90 -28.69
N PHE A 1063 10.15 -32.24 -29.96
CA PHE A 1063 10.80 -33.37 -30.64
C PHE A 1063 12.33 -33.23 -30.70
N ALA A 1064 12.85 -32.00 -30.87
CA ALA A 1064 14.29 -31.77 -30.94
C ALA A 1064 15.01 -32.06 -29.60
N ASP A 1065 14.30 -31.87 -28.50
CA ASP A 1065 14.74 -32.16 -27.14
C ASP A 1065 14.54 -33.64 -26.82
N ASP A 1066 13.33 -34.15 -27.05
CA ASP A 1066 12.93 -35.53 -26.73
C ASP A 1066 13.80 -36.58 -27.43
N LYS A 1067 14.25 -36.33 -28.67
CA LYS A 1067 15.15 -37.25 -29.39
C LYS A 1067 16.54 -37.41 -28.76
N LYS A 1068 16.90 -36.56 -27.78
CA LYS A 1068 18.15 -36.65 -27.01
C LYS A 1068 18.10 -37.72 -25.93
N ILE A 1069 16.90 -38.11 -25.52
CA ILE A 1069 16.65 -39.15 -24.52
C ILE A 1069 15.98 -40.32 -25.23
N ALA A 1070 16.32 -41.54 -24.85
CA ALA A 1070 15.76 -42.74 -25.47
C ALA A 1070 15.22 -43.70 -24.42
N TRP A 1071 14.00 -44.19 -24.64
CA TRP A 1071 13.50 -45.34 -23.88
C TRP A 1071 14.40 -46.56 -24.13
N SER A 1072 14.99 -47.09 -23.06
CA SER A 1072 15.79 -48.31 -23.13
C SER A 1072 15.78 -49.09 -21.82
N ARG A 1073 16.06 -50.39 -21.87
CA ARG A 1073 16.21 -51.21 -20.65
C ARG A 1073 17.43 -50.85 -19.80
N ALA A 1074 18.35 -50.03 -20.32
CA ALA A 1074 19.54 -49.57 -19.62
C ALA A 1074 19.36 -48.19 -18.97
N MET A 1075 18.21 -47.52 -19.18
CA MET A 1075 17.97 -46.16 -18.70
C MET A 1075 18.01 -46.05 -17.16
N SER A 1076 18.31 -44.85 -16.68
CA SER A 1076 18.23 -44.45 -15.29
C SER A 1076 16.82 -43.97 -14.92
N SER A 1077 16.54 -43.79 -13.63
CA SER A 1077 15.25 -43.22 -13.18
C SER A 1077 15.09 -41.75 -13.57
N ALA A 1078 16.17 -41.00 -13.79
CA ALA A 1078 16.10 -39.62 -14.28
C ALA A 1078 15.56 -39.55 -15.72
N GLU A 1079 16.06 -40.43 -16.60
CA GLU A 1079 15.57 -40.53 -17.98
C GLU A 1079 14.12 -41.01 -18.02
N LEU A 1080 13.75 -41.98 -17.17
CA LEU A 1080 12.37 -42.43 -17.06
C LEU A 1080 11.45 -41.33 -16.52
N ALA A 1081 11.89 -40.57 -15.52
CA ALA A 1081 11.17 -39.42 -15.00
C ALA A 1081 10.92 -38.39 -16.11
N TYR A 1082 11.93 -38.08 -16.93
CA TYR A 1082 11.76 -37.20 -18.09
C TYR A 1082 10.73 -37.74 -19.09
N ILE A 1083 10.78 -39.03 -19.44
CA ILE A 1083 9.85 -39.64 -20.42
C ILE A 1083 8.41 -39.63 -19.89
N LEU A 1084 8.22 -39.87 -18.60
CA LEU A 1084 6.89 -39.90 -17.97
C LEU A 1084 6.38 -38.51 -17.58
N PHE A 1085 7.23 -37.48 -17.63
CA PHE A 1085 6.83 -36.12 -17.30
C PHE A 1085 5.84 -35.59 -18.34
N GLN A 1086 4.67 -35.17 -17.87
CA GLN A 1086 3.61 -34.62 -18.70
C GLN A 1086 3.75 -33.11 -18.75
N ALA A 1087 4.20 -32.58 -19.89
CA ALA A 1087 4.37 -31.14 -20.07
C ALA A 1087 3.03 -30.39 -19.92
N PRO A 1088 2.99 -29.26 -19.19
CA PRO A 1088 1.77 -28.48 -19.00
C PRO A 1088 1.17 -28.02 -20.32
N VAL A 1089 -0.14 -28.21 -20.46
CA VAL A 1089 -0.84 -27.87 -21.69
C VAL A 1089 -1.21 -26.38 -21.73
N LEU A 1090 -1.05 -25.78 -22.91
CA LEU A 1090 -1.47 -24.42 -23.21
C LEU A 1090 -2.29 -24.43 -24.49
N VAL A 1091 -3.49 -23.86 -24.45
CA VAL A 1091 -4.34 -23.68 -25.64
C VAL A 1091 -4.72 -22.22 -25.77
N GLY A 1092 -4.47 -21.65 -26.94
CA GLY A 1092 -4.91 -20.31 -27.31
C GLY A 1092 -6.03 -20.39 -28.34
N VAL A 1093 -7.18 -19.77 -28.04
CA VAL A 1093 -8.29 -19.61 -28.98
C VAL A 1093 -8.33 -18.17 -29.45
N HIS A 1094 -8.28 -17.95 -30.77
CA HIS A 1094 -8.31 -16.60 -31.31
C HIS A 1094 -9.72 -15.99 -31.19
N ALA A 1095 -9.82 -14.70 -30.83
CA ALA A 1095 -11.11 -14.03 -30.63
C ALA A 1095 -12.06 -14.13 -31.84
N SER A 1096 -11.52 -14.08 -33.06
CA SER A 1096 -12.29 -14.17 -34.31
C SER A 1096 -13.05 -15.49 -34.50
N GLU A 1097 -12.69 -16.56 -33.79
CA GLU A 1097 -13.43 -17.84 -33.82
C GLU A 1097 -14.66 -17.82 -32.91
N MET A 1098 -14.65 -16.94 -31.91
CA MET A 1098 -15.72 -16.79 -30.92
C MET A 1098 -16.63 -15.61 -31.20
N LEU A 1099 -16.24 -14.71 -32.10
CA LEU A 1099 -17.01 -13.54 -32.49
C LEU A 1099 -17.78 -13.77 -33.79
N PRO A 1100 -18.94 -13.12 -33.99
CA PRO A 1100 -19.63 -13.16 -35.26
C PRO A 1100 -18.72 -12.64 -36.38
N LYS A 1101 -18.73 -13.35 -37.52
CA LYS A 1101 -17.95 -13.01 -38.71
C LYS A 1101 -18.42 -11.71 -39.32
#